data_AF-A0A2A2Y8M4-F1
#
_entry.id   AF-A0A2A2Y8M4-F1
#
_cell.length_a   1.000
_cell.length_b   1.000
_cell.length_c   1.000
_cell.angle_alpha   90.00
_cell.angle_beta   90.00
_cell.angle_gamma   90.00
#
_symmetry.space_group_name_H-M   'P 1'
#
loop_
_entity.id
_entity.type
_entity.pdbx_description
1 polymer ?
#
loop_
_entity_poly.entity_id
_entity_poly.type
_entity_poly.pdbx_seq_one_letter_code
_entity_poly.pdbx_strand_id
1 'polypeptide(L)'
;MDTQEARKVLGLACNEHWHEHLDAFAEARESIVGLIRMAPTDSMALRYQEGLMEFDRAMAFFREADTRKFREEVLMQCQEIVIPSESSTKPFVDPSSAAIVQREEAAEPDNNAERSGARYMLLTVVMLILISGLGFFCRQEYERREVQKQRLLMVGWEAQAAEYLNQRQWDEALSLYELMEKKEPNNKATRIGRQSVEIEMAMEQEQYINHWSGVAHASFETGVWSDVKHAISMVRQKEPNHPGMLDLEQRIALGQSEGERKKWRDASELAIEEQRWLDALTASEQFLLLEPGSEQALIWKQRAILGINEMRKNQEKALTLMNQSQSKDQGVYDAEILEWLREARKLDPQNSEIIALYDRVAAYGRNLRVPSEFKTLQEALAVAKAQDRIVIAAGRYETSVLIDAPITLESTGGEVILECDGQKGSVLSFGPRSSGSKIHGITVVHNSQSTESDRFSVIVINGAELAITECTVRHSVGHGVVAMGGAKLRVVDSRIIENALDGISAIDSGTQVTIENCLISGNVNHGIDIWKGASGLIQNNRLNENVLNGILLDTDQAVTIKNNRLNLNREYGLVVRSSGASEINGNQFSQNLLGAVVVTQKGKSIQLSNNRFTKNQVAALLLDKGLDAAAFERNDFQDGAKSIQSKASLLEEKSQ
;
A
#
# COMPACT_ATOMS: atom_id res chain seq x y z
N MET A 1 10.35 41.37 36.16
CA MET A 1 10.25 42.71 35.54
C MET A 1 11.57 43.09 34.91
N ASP A 2 11.70 42.73 33.64
CA ASP A 2 12.71 43.24 32.71
C ASP A 2 12.12 44.35 31.82
N THR A 3 12.93 44.86 30.88
CA THR A 3 12.56 45.94 29.96
C THR A 3 11.41 45.59 29.01
N GLN A 4 11.32 44.34 28.56
CA GLN A 4 10.31 43.85 27.63
C GLN A 4 8.98 43.59 28.35
N GLU A 5 9.04 43.05 29.57
CA GLU A 5 7.91 42.91 30.49
C GLU A 5 7.35 44.29 30.89
N ALA A 6 8.21 45.24 31.28
CA ALA A 6 7.79 46.60 31.61
C ALA A 6 7.21 47.35 30.39
N ARG A 7 7.78 47.20 29.18
CA ARG A 7 7.19 47.76 27.94
C ARG A 7 5.82 47.12 27.67
N LYS A 8 5.67 45.81 27.84
CA LYS A 8 4.40 45.07 27.68
C LYS A 8 3.32 45.59 28.62
N VAL A 9 3.63 45.82 29.91
CA VAL A 9 2.67 46.30 30.90
C VAL A 9 2.22 47.75 30.66
N LEU A 10 3.11 48.62 30.16
CA LEU A 10 2.74 50.00 29.78
C LEU A 10 2.15 50.13 28.37
N GLY A 11 2.13 49.06 27.57
CA GLY A 11 1.67 49.09 26.19
C GLY A 11 2.62 49.77 25.19
N LEU A 12 3.90 49.92 25.55
CA LEU A 12 4.94 50.52 24.71
C LEU A 12 5.49 49.55 23.66
N ALA A 13 5.68 50.03 22.44
CA ALA A 13 6.47 49.37 21.40
C ALA A 13 7.98 49.40 21.75
N CYS A 14 8.80 48.63 21.04
CA CYS A 14 10.24 48.51 21.31
C CYS A 14 11.04 49.80 21.00
N ASN A 15 10.54 50.62 20.07
CA ASN A 15 11.14 51.87 19.59
C ASN A 15 10.58 53.13 20.25
N GLU A 16 9.40 53.08 20.88
CA GLU A 16 8.80 54.24 21.56
C GLU A 16 9.61 54.68 22.79
N HIS A 17 9.70 55.99 23.03
CA HIS A 17 10.32 56.53 24.24
C HIS A 17 9.26 56.77 25.31
N TRP A 18 9.36 56.09 26.45
CA TRP A 18 8.35 56.15 27.52
C TRP A 18 8.04 57.58 28.04
N HIS A 19 8.98 58.50 27.89
CA HIS A 19 8.82 59.94 28.16
C HIS A 19 7.76 60.63 27.29
N GLU A 20 7.48 60.15 26.08
CA GLU A 20 6.54 60.75 25.13
C GLU A 20 5.07 60.40 25.45
N HIS A 21 4.83 59.46 26.37
CA HIS A 21 3.51 58.90 26.70
C HIS A 21 3.08 59.16 28.16
N LEU A 22 3.81 60.02 28.91
CA LEU A 22 3.60 60.25 30.34
C LEU A 22 2.17 60.66 30.71
N ASP A 23 1.55 61.55 29.93
CA ASP A 23 0.17 62.00 30.17
C ASP A 23 -0.84 60.87 29.92
N ALA A 24 -0.63 60.07 28.86
CA ALA A 24 -1.47 58.91 28.57
C ALA A 24 -1.34 57.81 29.66
N PHE A 25 -0.17 57.67 30.28
CA PHE A 25 0.00 56.78 31.44
C PHE A 25 -0.71 57.30 32.68
N ALA A 26 -0.78 58.62 32.90
CA ALA A 26 -1.56 59.20 33.99
C ALA A 26 -3.07 58.95 33.80
N GLU A 27 -3.60 59.15 32.59
CA GLU A 27 -5.00 58.86 32.27
C GLU A 27 -5.32 57.35 32.38
N ALA A 28 -4.45 56.48 31.86
CA ALA A 28 -4.61 55.03 31.98
C ALA A 28 -4.63 54.57 33.45
N ARG A 29 -3.76 55.14 34.29
CA ARG A 29 -3.68 54.83 35.72
C ARG A 29 -4.96 55.22 36.47
N GLU A 30 -5.48 56.44 36.26
CA GLU A 30 -6.74 56.85 36.87
C GLU A 30 -7.94 56.05 36.35
N SER A 31 -7.91 55.61 35.08
CA SER A 31 -8.92 54.69 34.53
C SER A 31 -8.93 53.34 35.27
N ILE A 32 -7.77 52.74 35.54
CA ILE A 32 -7.65 51.51 36.33
C ILE A 32 -8.14 51.74 37.78
N VAL A 33 -7.82 52.87 38.39
CA VAL A 33 -8.35 53.26 39.71
C VAL A 33 -9.88 53.41 39.69
N GLY A 34 -10.45 53.90 38.58
CA GLY A 34 -11.90 53.92 38.35
C GLY A 34 -12.51 52.52 38.30
N LEU A 35 -11.88 51.59 37.58
CA LEU A 35 -12.34 50.19 37.47
C LEU A 35 -12.33 49.46 38.82
N ILE A 36 -11.33 49.68 39.68
CA ILE A 36 -11.30 49.14 41.06
C ILE A 36 -12.53 49.61 41.86
N ARG A 37 -12.97 50.87 41.68
CA ARG A 37 -14.14 51.45 42.37
C ARG A 37 -15.48 51.00 41.79
N MET A 38 -15.51 50.49 40.56
CA MET A 38 -16.72 50.10 39.83
C MET A 38 -16.82 48.57 39.60
N ALA A 39 -15.92 47.79 40.17
CA ALA A 39 -15.89 46.34 40.02
C ALA A 39 -17.18 45.68 40.56
N PRO A 40 -17.86 44.80 39.79
CA PRO A 40 -19.12 44.18 40.21
C PRO A 40 -18.93 43.01 41.20
N THR A 41 -17.69 42.55 41.43
CA THR A 41 -17.34 41.53 42.43
C THR A 41 -15.96 41.79 43.02
N ASP A 42 -15.73 41.35 44.27
CA ASP A 42 -14.45 41.52 44.97
C ASP A 42 -13.28 40.86 44.24
N SER A 43 -13.53 39.75 43.53
CA SER A 43 -12.52 39.07 42.72
C SER A 43 -12.09 39.90 41.49
N MET A 44 -13.00 40.65 40.87
CA MET A 44 -12.63 41.62 39.83
C MET A 44 -11.90 42.83 40.44
N ALA A 45 -12.35 43.31 41.60
CA ALA A 45 -11.68 44.42 42.30
C ALA A 45 -10.21 44.08 42.63
N LEU A 46 -9.96 42.86 43.13
CA LEU A 46 -8.62 42.35 43.42
C LEU A 46 -7.77 42.25 42.14
N ARG A 47 -8.29 41.68 41.05
CA ARG A 47 -7.57 41.59 39.77
C ARG A 47 -7.25 42.96 39.15
N TYR A 48 -8.10 43.97 39.37
CA TYR A 48 -7.80 45.34 38.96
C TYR A 48 -6.75 46.02 39.88
N GLN A 49 -6.72 45.68 41.18
CA GLN A 49 -5.66 46.11 42.09
C GLN A 49 -4.30 45.49 41.74
N GLU A 50 -4.27 44.19 41.41
CA GLU A 50 -3.08 43.49 40.92
C GLU A 50 -2.54 44.15 39.64
N GLY A 51 -3.41 44.40 38.65
CA GLY A 51 -3.02 45.11 37.42
C GLY A 51 -2.54 46.55 37.64
N LEU A 52 -3.07 47.27 38.64
CA LEU A 52 -2.56 48.59 39.02
C LEU A 52 -1.16 48.50 39.64
N MET A 53 -0.90 47.48 40.48
CA MET A 53 0.41 47.23 41.07
C MET A 53 1.46 46.84 40.03
N GLU A 54 1.08 46.08 38.99
CA GLU A 54 1.97 45.81 37.85
C GLU A 54 2.28 47.08 37.06
N PHE A 55 1.27 47.91 36.77
CA PHE A 55 1.43 49.19 36.05
C PHE A 55 2.38 50.15 36.79
N ASP A 56 2.21 50.33 38.10
CA ASP A 56 3.08 51.19 38.92
C ASP A 56 4.52 50.63 39.02
N ARG A 57 4.70 49.30 39.04
CA ARG A 57 6.04 48.67 38.96
C ARG A 57 6.71 48.92 37.60
N ALA A 58 5.96 48.86 36.50
CA ALA A 58 6.49 49.13 35.17
C ALA A 58 6.94 50.59 35.01
N MET A 59 6.18 51.55 35.55
CA MET A 59 6.59 52.96 35.61
C MET A 59 7.84 53.20 36.48
N ALA A 60 8.04 52.41 37.53
CA ALA A 60 9.27 52.47 38.34
C ALA A 60 10.49 51.94 37.57
N PHE A 61 10.33 50.81 36.85
CA PHE A 61 11.42 50.16 36.12
C PHE A 61 12.15 51.10 35.15
N PHE A 62 11.43 51.88 34.32
CA PHE A 62 12.08 52.76 33.34
C PHE A 62 12.88 53.91 33.98
N ARG A 63 12.42 54.42 35.13
CA ARG A 63 13.13 55.46 35.90
C ARG A 63 14.46 54.94 36.46
N GLU A 64 14.54 53.65 36.78
CA GLU A 64 15.78 52.98 37.17
C GLU A 64 16.65 52.55 35.96
N ALA A 65 16.04 52.35 34.78
CA ALA A 65 16.77 51.98 33.56
C ALA A 65 17.58 53.17 33.00
N ASP A 66 16.99 54.36 32.90
CA ASP A 66 17.70 55.55 32.39
C ASP A 66 18.89 55.97 33.27
N THR A 67 18.81 55.72 34.59
CA THR A 67 19.93 55.94 35.52
C THR A 67 21.04 54.87 35.45
N ARG A 68 20.78 53.71 34.83
CA ARG A 68 21.83 52.74 34.45
C ARG A 68 22.45 53.05 33.09
N LYS A 69 21.64 53.41 32.10
CA LYS A 69 22.10 53.61 30.71
C LYS A 69 23.23 54.65 30.61
N PHE A 70 23.13 55.72 31.40
CA PHE A 70 24.16 56.76 31.55
C PHE A 70 25.53 56.24 32.07
N ARG A 71 25.60 55.07 32.73
CA ARG A 71 26.85 54.41 33.12
C ARG A 71 27.40 53.47 32.04
N GLU A 72 26.54 52.90 31.21
CA GLU A 72 26.89 51.83 30.27
C GLU A 72 27.36 52.38 28.91
N GLU A 73 26.88 53.56 28.51
CA GLU A 73 27.38 54.31 27.33
C GLU A 73 28.86 54.74 27.46
N VAL A 74 29.44 54.66 28.67
CA VAL A 74 30.88 54.90 28.93
C VAL A 74 31.75 53.68 28.63
N LEU A 75 31.16 52.48 28.53
CA LEU A 75 31.89 51.20 28.48
C LEU A 75 31.95 50.54 27.09
N MET A 76 31.05 50.87 26.16
CA MET A 76 31.00 50.29 24.81
C MET A 76 31.80 51.09 23.77
N GLN A 77 33.12 51.21 23.95
CA GLN A 77 34.01 51.82 22.95
C GLN A 77 35.18 50.91 22.51
N CYS A 78 35.04 49.58 22.60
CA CYS A 78 36.11 48.62 22.29
C CYS A 78 35.64 47.32 21.58
N GLN A 79 36.01 47.22 20.29
CA GLN A 79 36.48 46.03 19.54
C GLN A 79 35.54 44.97 18.91
N GLU A 80 35.79 44.75 17.60
CA GLU A 80 35.54 43.57 16.73
C GLU A 80 36.70 43.55 15.67
N ILE A 81 36.88 42.65 14.67
CA ILE A 81 36.25 41.39 14.22
C ILE A 81 37.32 40.53 13.49
N VAL A 82 37.12 39.21 13.26
CA VAL A 82 38.06 38.34 12.51
C VAL A 82 37.33 37.26 11.65
N ILE A 83 37.81 36.96 10.43
CA ILE A 83 37.28 36.02 9.37
C ILE A 83 38.41 35.62 8.36
N PRO A 84 38.27 34.82 7.26
CA PRO A 84 37.30 33.77 6.79
C PRO A 84 38.00 32.42 6.35
N SER A 85 37.32 31.47 5.65
CA SER A 85 37.89 30.51 4.64
C SER A 85 36.86 29.56 3.93
N GLU A 86 37.31 28.75 2.93
CA GLU A 86 36.69 28.37 1.61
C GLU A 86 36.79 26.84 1.23
N SER A 87 36.31 26.26 0.09
CA SER A 87 35.21 26.47 -0.93
C SER A 87 35.19 25.31 -2.00
N SER A 88 34.60 25.48 -3.22
CA SER A 88 34.67 24.61 -4.46
C SER A 88 33.88 23.26 -4.50
N THR A 89 33.59 22.48 -5.59
CA THR A 89 33.45 22.59 -7.10
C THR A 89 32.70 21.33 -7.70
N LYS A 90 32.38 21.24 -9.02
CA LYS A 90 31.82 20.02 -9.74
C LYS A 90 32.34 19.82 -11.23
N PRO A 91 31.66 19.23 -12.28
CA PRO A 91 32.05 17.96 -13.01
C PRO A 91 31.98 17.92 -14.61
N PHE A 92 32.22 16.76 -15.32
CA PHE A 92 31.70 16.29 -16.70
C PHE A 92 32.48 15.09 -17.38
N VAL A 93 32.26 14.62 -18.66
CA VAL A 93 31.25 13.62 -19.20
C VAL A 93 31.50 13.05 -20.66
N ASP A 94 31.01 11.82 -21.04
CA ASP A 94 30.55 11.25 -22.39
C ASP A 94 31.49 10.81 -23.60
N PRO A 95 31.05 10.18 -24.78
CA PRO A 95 30.21 8.95 -25.11
C PRO A 95 30.53 8.06 -26.42
N SER A 96 29.64 7.09 -26.84
CA SER A 96 29.40 6.35 -28.18
C SER A 96 29.54 4.75 -28.23
N SER A 97 29.18 3.84 -29.20
CA SER A 97 28.57 3.71 -30.61
C SER A 97 28.07 2.22 -31.00
N ALA A 98 27.47 1.90 -32.21
CA ALA A 98 26.98 0.54 -32.73
C ALA A 98 26.72 0.47 -34.31
N ALA A 99 26.17 -0.51 -35.14
CA ALA A 99 25.53 -1.89 -35.15
C ALA A 99 25.34 -2.55 -36.61
N ILE A 100 24.60 -3.72 -36.80
CA ILE A 100 23.85 -4.31 -38.03
C ILE A 100 24.41 -5.55 -38.89
N VAL A 101 23.53 -6.46 -39.47
CA VAL A 101 23.78 -7.76 -40.25
C VAL A 101 22.60 -8.25 -41.21
N GLN A 102 22.77 -9.09 -42.31
CA GLN A 102 21.68 -9.81 -43.13
C GLN A 102 22.10 -11.02 -44.13
N ARG A 103 21.21 -11.63 -45.01
CA ARG A 103 21.26 -13.05 -45.63
C ARG A 103 20.46 -13.36 -47.01
N GLU A 104 20.44 -14.63 -47.57
CA GLU A 104 19.62 -15.37 -48.67
C GLU A 104 19.98 -15.39 -50.25
N GLU A 105 19.33 -16.11 -51.26
CA GLU A 105 19.27 -17.59 -51.74
C GLU A 105 18.57 -17.91 -53.17
N ALA A 106 18.87 -18.95 -54.07
CA ALA A 106 18.12 -19.41 -55.37
C ALA A 106 18.65 -20.68 -56.27
N ALA A 107 17.99 -21.14 -57.42
CA ALA A 107 18.20 -22.46 -58.22
C ALA A 107 17.84 -22.65 -59.82
N GLU A 108 17.89 -23.90 -60.44
CA GLU A 108 17.43 -24.52 -61.82
C GLU A 108 18.35 -24.56 -63.13
N PRO A 109 18.17 -25.22 -64.39
CA PRO A 109 17.19 -26.15 -65.15
C PRO A 109 17.76 -27.34 -66.13
N ASP A 110 17.15 -27.79 -67.31
CA ASP A 110 17.36 -29.13 -68.09
C ASP A 110 17.22 -29.30 -69.72
N ASN A 111 17.76 -30.42 -70.35
CA ASN A 111 17.55 -31.35 -71.58
C ASN A 111 17.49 -31.18 -73.21
N ASN A 112 18.24 -32.06 -73.97
CA ASN A 112 18.03 -33.01 -75.18
C ASN A 112 17.81 -32.80 -76.78
N ALA A 113 18.10 -33.87 -77.61
CA ALA A 113 17.69 -34.29 -79.05
C ALA A 113 18.43 -33.82 -80.39
N GLU A 114 18.36 -34.36 -81.68
CA GLU A 114 18.29 -35.70 -82.43
C GLU A 114 18.43 -35.61 -84.05
N ARG A 115 18.63 -36.72 -84.87
CA ARG A 115 18.35 -37.01 -86.37
C ARG A 115 19.32 -37.04 -87.61
N SER A 116 18.96 -37.86 -88.65
CA SER A 116 19.52 -38.08 -90.04
C SER A 116 18.46 -38.63 -91.07
N GLY A 117 18.60 -39.08 -92.36
CA GLY A 117 19.69 -39.35 -93.36
C GLY A 117 19.21 -40.05 -94.71
N ALA A 118 20.12 -40.60 -95.58
CA ALA A 118 19.96 -41.57 -96.74
C ALA A 118 19.58 -41.17 -98.23
N ARG A 119 20.08 -41.97 -99.24
CA ARG A 119 19.62 -42.21 -100.66
C ARG A 119 20.51 -43.29 -101.37
N TYR A 120 20.05 -44.39 -102.01
CA TYR A 120 19.31 -44.61 -103.29
C TYR A 120 20.12 -44.31 -104.59
N MET A 121 20.06 -45.05 -105.70
CA MET A 121 19.50 -46.40 -106.03
C MET A 121 20.05 -46.90 -107.41
N LEU A 122 21.07 -47.78 -107.45
CA LEU A 122 21.46 -48.53 -108.67
C LEU A 122 21.31 -50.06 -108.51
N LEU A 123 20.34 -50.45 -107.68
CA LEU A 123 19.40 -51.49 -108.07
C LEU A 123 18.84 -51.11 -109.47
N THR A 124 18.50 -52.02 -110.39
CA THR A 124 17.52 -53.10 -110.17
C THR A 124 17.73 -54.33 -111.07
N VAL A 125 18.82 -54.41 -111.86
CA VAL A 125 18.98 -55.51 -112.85
C VAL A 125 19.92 -56.62 -112.38
N VAL A 126 21.03 -56.27 -111.71
CA VAL A 126 21.85 -57.26 -110.95
C VAL A 126 20.98 -57.98 -109.91
N MET A 127 19.94 -57.28 -109.43
CA MET A 127 18.94 -57.70 -108.46
C MET A 127 18.31 -59.06 -108.75
N LEU A 128 17.98 -59.42 -110.00
CA LEU A 128 17.19 -60.62 -110.28
C LEU A 128 17.99 -61.94 -110.19
N ILE A 129 19.30 -61.91 -110.48
CA ILE A 129 20.20 -63.06 -110.23
C ILE A 129 20.77 -63.00 -108.81
N LEU A 130 20.91 -61.80 -108.22
CA LEU A 130 21.16 -61.66 -106.79
C LEU A 130 20.02 -62.24 -105.95
N ILE A 131 18.75 -62.07 -106.32
CA ILE A 131 17.58 -62.45 -105.49
C ILE A 131 17.58 -63.94 -105.11
N SER A 132 17.97 -64.85 -106.00
CA SER A 132 18.06 -66.28 -105.67
C SER A 132 19.30 -66.63 -104.82
N GLY A 133 20.45 -66.00 -105.09
CA GLY A 133 21.67 -66.17 -104.29
C GLY A 133 21.54 -65.58 -102.87
N LEU A 134 21.00 -64.36 -102.76
CA LEU A 134 20.63 -63.73 -101.49
C LEU A 134 19.54 -64.54 -100.78
N GLY A 135 18.59 -65.16 -101.50
CA GLY A 135 17.56 -66.00 -100.87
C GLY A 135 18.13 -67.09 -99.95
N PHE A 136 19.26 -67.70 -100.33
CA PHE A 136 19.98 -68.65 -99.49
C PHE A 136 20.97 -67.96 -98.53
N PHE A 137 21.80 -67.03 -99.03
CA PHE A 137 22.84 -66.39 -98.23
C PHE A 137 22.26 -65.53 -97.09
N CYS A 138 21.24 -64.71 -97.37
CA CYS A 138 20.54 -63.93 -96.37
C CYS A 138 19.80 -64.82 -95.36
N ARG A 139 19.33 -66.02 -95.72
CA ARG A 139 18.76 -66.95 -94.74
C ARG A 139 19.83 -67.44 -93.76
N GLN A 140 20.98 -67.89 -94.27
CA GLN A 140 22.09 -68.34 -93.44
C GLN A 140 22.72 -67.21 -92.61
N GLU A 141 22.79 -65.99 -93.15
CA GLU A 141 23.28 -64.82 -92.42
C GLU A 141 22.26 -64.31 -91.40
N TYR A 142 20.96 -64.38 -91.70
CA TYR A 142 19.88 -64.08 -90.74
C TYR A 142 19.93 -65.03 -89.55
N GLU A 143 20.02 -66.35 -89.78
CA GLU A 143 20.15 -67.35 -88.72
C GLU A 143 21.41 -67.11 -87.86
N ARG A 144 22.56 -66.73 -88.46
CA ARG A 144 23.77 -66.33 -87.72
C ARG A 144 23.60 -65.03 -86.92
N ARG A 145 23.01 -63.99 -87.52
CA ARG A 145 22.77 -62.69 -86.88
C ARG A 145 21.79 -62.83 -85.71
N GLU A 146 20.78 -63.69 -85.81
CA GLU A 146 19.82 -63.91 -84.71
C GLU A 146 20.45 -64.64 -83.52
N VAL A 147 21.30 -65.65 -83.76
CA VAL A 147 22.10 -66.29 -82.70
C VAL A 147 23.08 -65.29 -82.05
N GLN A 148 23.70 -64.40 -82.83
CA GLN A 148 24.55 -63.35 -82.27
C GLN A 148 23.78 -62.32 -81.44
N LYS A 149 22.60 -61.87 -81.91
CA LYS A 149 21.70 -60.99 -81.12
C LYS A 149 21.29 -61.63 -79.80
N GLN A 150 20.91 -62.92 -79.80
CA GLN A 150 20.48 -63.59 -78.56
C GLN A 150 21.62 -63.70 -77.55
N ARG A 151 22.87 -63.96 -78.00
CA ARG A 151 24.04 -63.91 -77.12
C ARG A 151 24.34 -62.51 -76.58
N LEU A 152 24.21 -61.47 -77.42
CA LEU A 152 24.38 -60.07 -76.98
C LEU A 152 23.29 -59.65 -75.98
N LEU A 153 22.05 -60.13 -76.14
CA LEU A 153 20.96 -59.92 -75.18
C LEU A 153 21.22 -60.60 -73.84
N MET A 154 21.68 -61.87 -73.84
CA MET A 154 22.04 -62.57 -72.60
C MET A 154 23.16 -61.86 -71.85
N VAL A 155 24.24 -61.45 -72.52
CA VAL A 155 25.35 -60.69 -71.89
C VAL A 155 24.87 -59.33 -71.37
N GLY A 156 23.92 -58.69 -72.06
CA GLY A 156 23.27 -57.46 -71.58
C GLY A 156 22.46 -57.67 -70.30
N TRP A 157 21.69 -58.76 -70.22
CA TRP A 157 20.95 -59.12 -69.00
C TRP A 157 21.84 -59.57 -67.85
N GLU A 158 22.93 -60.30 -68.12
CA GLU A 158 23.92 -60.67 -67.09
C GLU A 158 24.60 -59.42 -66.50
N ALA A 159 24.97 -58.44 -67.34
CA ALA A 159 25.51 -57.16 -66.87
C ALA A 159 24.48 -56.32 -66.08
N GLN A 160 23.23 -56.27 -66.53
CA GLN A 160 22.16 -55.55 -65.84
C GLN A 160 21.78 -56.20 -64.50
N ALA A 161 21.83 -57.54 -64.40
CA ALA A 161 21.59 -58.26 -63.14
C ALA A 161 22.72 -58.04 -62.12
N ALA A 162 23.98 -57.97 -62.58
CA ALA A 162 25.11 -57.60 -61.74
C ALA A 162 25.00 -56.15 -61.22
N GLU A 163 24.44 -55.23 -62.01
CA GLU A 163 24.20 -53.86 -61.58
C GLU A 163 23.06 -53.78 -60.53
N TYR A 164 21.95 -54.52 -60.72
CA TYR A 164 20.91 -54.62 -59.70
C TYR A 164 21.43 -55.23 -58.38
N LEU A 165 22.34 -56.22 -58.44
CA LEU A 165 23.03 -56.74 -57.26
C LEU A 165 23.88 -55.67 -56.56
N ASN A 166 24.71 -54.93 -57.30
CA ASN A 166 25.51 -53.82 -56.74
C ASN A 166 24.64 -52.76 -56.05
N GLN A 167 23.44 -52.51 -56.58
CA GLN A 167 22.47 -51.53 -56.05
C GLN A 167 21.52 -52.12 -54.97
N ARG A 168 21.67 -53.39 -54.57
CA ARG A 168 20.76 -54.13 -53.67
C ARG A 168 19.27 -54.12 -54.11
N GLN A 169 19.05 -54.04 -55.42
CA GLN A 169 17.72 -54.20 -56.04
C GLN A 169 17.41 -55.68 -56.21
N TRP A 170 17.18 -56.35 -55.08
CA TRP A 170 17.12 -57.81 -54.99
C TRP A 170 15.97 -58.42 -55.80
N ASP A 171 14.77 -57.82 -55.75
CA ASP A 171 13.58 -58.31 -56.47
C ASP A 171 13.75 -58.15 -57.99
N GLU A 172 14.32 -57.02 -58.44
CA GLU A 172 14.66 -56.77 -59.82
C GLU A 172 15.75 -57.73 -60.33
N ALA A 173 16.83 -57.92 -59.57
CA ALA A 173 17.90 -58.88 -59.87
C ALA A 173 17.35 -60.30 -59.99
N LEU A 174 16.55 -60.75 -59.01
CA LEU A 174 15.95 -62.08 -58.99
C LEU A 174 15.04 -62.29 -60.22
N SER A 175 14.15 -61.33 -60.50
CA SER A 175 13.24 -61.40 -61.66
C SER A 175 13.98 -61.49 -63.00
N LEU A 176 15.14 -60.84 -63.12
CA LEU A 176 15.97 -60.87 -64.32
C LEU A 176 16.74 -62.20 -64.46
N TYR A 177 17.20 -62.79 -63.35
CA TYR A 177 17.75 -64.15 -63.34
C TYR A 177 16.67 -65.21 -63.66
N GLU A 178 15.44 -65.06 -63.19
CA GLU A 178 14.32 -65.94 -63.58
C GLU A 178 14.02 -65.84 -65.08
N LEU A 179 14.06 -64.63 -65.65
CA LEU A 179 13.85 -64.40 -67.08
C LEU A 179 14.97 -65.04 -67.92
N MET A 180 16.22 -64.95 -67.48
CA MET A 180 17.36 -65.61 -68.10
C MET A 180 17.28 -67.13 -68.01
N GLU A 181 16.94 -67.71 -66.85
CA GLU A 181 16.82 -69.16 -66.67
C GLU A 181 15.66 -69.74 -67.50
N LYS A 182 14.57 -68.98 -67.66
CA LYS A 182 13.45 -69.30 -68.56
C LYS A 182 13.81 -69.25 -70.04
N LYS A 183 14.92 -68.59 -70.41
CA LYS A 183 15.44 -68.51 -71.79
C LYS A 183 16.48 -69.58 -72.10
N GLU A 184 17.39 -69.87 -71.16
CA GLU A 184 18.39 -70.95 -71.27
C GLU A 184 18.40 -71.86 -70.03
N PRO A 185 17.48 -72.85 -69.91
CA PRO A 185 17.29 -73.64 -68.68
C PRO A 185 18.49 -74.49 -68.20
N ASN A 186 19.53 -74.61 -69.03
CA ASN A 186 20.76 -75.34 -68.73
C ASN A 186 21.99 -74.43 -68.55
N ASN A 187 21.84 -73.10 -68.55
CA ASN A 187 22.94 -72.19 -68.26
C ASN A 187 23.30 -72.23 -66.76
N LYS A 188 24.51 -72.69 -66.45
CA LYS A 188 25.00 -72.83 -65.07
C LYS A 188 25.29 -71.47 -64.40
N ALA A 189 25.72 -70.46 -65.17
CA ALA A 189 26.08 -69.16 -64.61
C ALA A 189 24.83 -68.46 -64.04
N THR A 190 23.73 -68.47 -64.79
CA THR A 190 22.44 -67.89 -64.39
C THR A 190 21.92 -68.48 -63.08
N ARG A 191 21.98 -69.81 -62.91
CA ARG A 191 21.50 -70.48 -61.68
C ARG A 191 22.38 -70.21 -60.47
N ILE A 192 23.71 -70.13 -60.67
CA ILE A 192 24.64 -69.73 -59.59
C ILE A 192 24.36 -68.28 -59.19
N GLY A 193 24.21 -67.37 -60.16
CA GLY A 193 23.85 -65.97 -59.94
C GLY A 193 22.58 -65.82 -59.11
N ARG A 194 21.49 -66.50 -59.52
CA ARG A 194 20.24 -66.61 -58.78
C ARG A 194 20.45 -67.03 -57.32
N GLN A 195 21.22 -68.10 -57.09
CA GLN A 195 21.45 -68.62 -55.75
C GLN A 195 22.30 -67.68 -54.87
N SER A 196 23.25 -66.93 -55.45
CA SER A 196 23.90 -65.84 -54.70
C SER A 196 22.92 -64.73 -54.30
N VAL A 197 21.98 -64.33 -55.18
CA VAL A 197 20.94 -63.35 -54.83
C VAL A 197 20.11 -63.84 -53.64
N GLU A 198 19.60 -65.07 -53.72
CA GLU A 198 18.77 -65.67 -52.68
C GLU A 198 19.50 -65.84 -51.33
N ILE A 199 20.82 -66.10 -51.35
CA ILE A 199 21.66 -66.19 -50.15
C ILE A 199 21.94 -64.80 -49.56
N GLU A 200 22.31 -63.82 -50.37
CA GLU A 200 22.63 -62.46 -49.89
C GLU A 200 21.38 -61.74 -49.35
N MET A 201 20.21 -61.93 -49.98
CA MET A 201 18.91 -61.51 -49.43
C MET A 201 18.65 -62.10 -48.04
N ALA A 202 18.87 -63.42 -47.88
CA ALA A 202 18.66 -64.10 -46.60
C ALA A 202 19.63 -63.57 -45.52
N MET A 203 20.90 -63.34 -45.87
CA MET A 203 21.90 -62.77 -44.97
C MET A 203 21.59 -61.32 -44.58
N GLU A 204 21.11 -60.47 -45.49
CA GLU A 204 20.70 -59.10 -45.14
C GLU A 204 19.44 -59.09 -44.26
N GLN A 205 18.47 -59.97 -44.52
CA GLN A 205 17.30 -60.14 -43.66
C GLN A 205 17.66 -60.65 -42.26
N GLU A 206 18.56 -61.62 -42.15
CA GLU A 206 19.09 -62.12 -40.87
C GLU A 206 19.86 -61.02 -40.12
N GLN A 207 20.72 -60.26 -40.79
CA GLN A 207 21.44 -59.13 -40.18
C GLN A 207 20.49 -58.04 -39.68
N TYR A 208 19.44 -57.73 -40.44
CA TYR A 208 18.40 -56.76 -40.05
C TYR A 208 17.63 -57.23 -38.80
N ILE A 209 17.19 -58.50 -38.77
CA ILE A 209 16.48 -59.09 -37.63
C ILE A 209 17.37 -59.13 -36.38
N ASN A 210 18.63 -59.53 -36.53
CA ASN A 210 19.60 -59.57 -35.43
C ASN A 210 19.92 -58.17 -34.89
N HIS A 211 20.09 -57.16 -35.77
CA HIS A 211 20.31 -55.78 -35.36
C HIS A 211 19.15 -55.24 -34.52
N TRP A 212 17.92 -55.31 -35.03
CA TRP A 212 16.75 -54.79 -34.33
C TRP A 212 16.40 -55.61 -33.07
N SER A 213 16.64 -56.91 -33.06
CA SER A 213 16.50 -57.73 -31.85
C SER A 213 17.51 -57.32 -30.77
N GLY A 214 18.76 -57.05 -31.14
CA GLY A 214 19.79 -56.53 -30.24
C GLY A 214 19.43 -55.16 -29.65
N VAL A 215 18.91 -54.25 -30.48
CA VAL A 215 18.39 -52.96 -30.04
C VAL A 215 17.21 -53.14 -29.08
N ALA A 216 16.25 -54.02 -29.39
CA ALA A 216 15.10 -54.29 -28.52
C ALA A 216 15.52 -54.77 -27.12
N HIS A 217 16.49 -55.70 -27.03
CA HIS A 217 17.02 -56.17 -25.75
C HIS A 217 17.78 -55.07 -24.98
N ALA A 218 18.66 -54.30 -25.64
CA ALA A 218 19.41 -53.22 -24.99
C ALA A 218 18.50 -52.07 -24.50
N SER A 219 17.48 -51.70 -25.28
CA SER A 219 16.45 -50.73 -24.87
C SER A 219 15.57 -51.26 -23.72
N PHE A 220 15.41 -52.59 -23.59
CA PHE A 220 14.66 -53.21 -22.49
C PHE A 220 15.46 -53.17 -21.19
N GLU A 221 16.75 -53.53 -21.22
CA GLU A 221 17.64 -53.45 -20.05
C GLU A 221 17.85 -52.01 -19.53
N THR A 222 17.76 -51.02 -20.43
CA THR A 222 17.79 -49.58 -20.08
C THR A 222 16.42 -48.97 -19.75
N GLY A 223 15.33 -49.74 -19.86
CA GLY A 223 13.96 -49.34 -19.48
C GLY A 223 13.28 -48.35 -20.43
N VAL A 224 13.79 -48.14 -21.64
CA VAL A 224 13.28 -47.14 -22.60
C VAL A 224 12.15 -47.72 -23.46
N TRP A 225 10.96 -47.84 -22.87
CA TRP A 225 9.82 -48.59 -23.44
C TRP A 225 9.33 -48.14 -24.83
N SER A 226 9.59 -46.90 -25.24
CA SER A 226 9.29 -46.40 -26.59
C SER A 226 10.13 -47.13 -27.65
N ASP A 227 11.41 -47.27 -27.36
CA ASP A 227 12.44 -47.68 -28.31
C ASP A 227 12.41 -49.20 -28.46
N VAL A 228 12.11 -49.92 -27.37
CA VAL A 228 11.79 -51.36 -27.39
C VAL A 228 10.59 -51.64 -28.30
N LYS A 229 9.50 -50.87 -28.16
CA LYS A 229 8.29 -51.04 -29.00
C LYS A 229 8.57 -50.71 -30.47
N HIS A 230 9.41 -49.72 -30.75
CA HIS A 230 9.86 -49.44 -32.12
C HIS A 230 10.69 -50.59 -32.70
N ALA A 231 11.70 -51.08 -31.98
CA ALA A 231 12.57 -52.16 -32.42
C ALA A 231 11.81 -53.48 -32.66
N ILE A 232 10.89 -53.85 -31.76
CA ILE A 232 9.96 -54.99 -31.97
C ILE A 232 9.15 -54.82 -33.25
N SER A 233 8.60 -53.62 -33.50
CA SER A 233 7.85 -53.33 -34.73
C SER A 233 8.69 -53.49 -35.99
N MET A 234 9.97 -53.12 -35.96
CA MET A 234 10.90 -53.30 -37.07
C MET A 234 11.20 -54.78 -37.34
N VAL A 235 11.46 -55.60 -36.29
CA VAL A 235 11.60 -57.06 -36.45
C VAL A 235 10.34 -57.67 -37.07
N ARG A 236 9.15 -57.30 -36.59
CA ARG A 236 7.86 -57.85 -37.03
C ARG A 236 7.51 -57.53 -38.49
N GLN A 237 8.16 -56.55 -39.14
CA GLN A 237 8.03 -56.29 -40.59
C GLN A 237 8.72 -57.36 -41.45
N LYS A 238 9.72 -58.08 -40.91
CA LYS A 238 10.47 -59.12 -41.64
C LYS A 238 10.18 -60.53 -41.09
N GLU A 239 9.95 -60.67 -39.79
CA GLU A 239 9.52 -61.92 -39.16
C GLU A 239 8.38 -61.66 -38.16
N PRO A 240 7.10 -61.77 -38.59
CA PRO A 240 5.94 -61.42 -37.77
C PRO A 240 5.78 -62.21 -36.46
N ASN A 241 6.41 -63.39 -36.36
CA ASN A 241 6.25 -64.36 -35.28
C ASN A 241 7.55 -64.62 -34.48
N HIS A 242 8.57 -63.74 -34.58
CA HIS A 242 9.87 -63.97 -33.96
C HIS A 242 9.75 -64.22 -32.44
N PRO A 243 10.14 -65.40 -31.91
CA PRO A 243 9.77 -65.83 -30.56
C PRO A 243 10.41 -64.96 -29.46
N GLY A 244 11.62 -64.45 -29.69
CA GLY A 244 12.29 -63.56 -28.73
C GLY A 244 11.59 -62.21 -28.55
N MET A 245 10.86 -61.71 -29.55
CA MET A 245 10.09 -60.46 -29.41
C MET A 245 8.79 -60.68 -28.64
N LEU A 246 8.17 -61.86 -28.75
CA LEU A 246 6.94 -62.21 -28.04
C LEU A 246 7.14 -62.36 -26.53
N ASP A 247 8.28 -62.90 -26.09
CA ASP A 247 8.70 -62.88 -24.67
C ASP A 247 8.88 -61.43 -24.17
N LEU A 248 9.54 -60.60 -24.98
CA LEU A 248 9.80 -59.20 -24.64
C LEU A 248 8.49 -58.39 -24.50
N GLU A 249 7.55 -58.53 -25.44
CA GLU A 249 6.21 -57.91 -25.37
C GLU A 249 5.47 -58.28 -24.06
N GLN A 250 5.50 -59.55 -23.65
CA GLN A 250 4.86 -60.02 -22.40
C GLN A 250 5.53 -59.42 -21.15
N ARG A 251 6.87 -59.35 -21.13
CA ARG A 251 7.64 -58.78 -20.01
C ARG A 251 7.48 -57.27 -19.89
N ILE A 252 7.36 -56.55 -21.01
CA ILE A 252 7.01 -55.11 -21.03
C ILE A 252 5.63 -54.89 -20.40
N ALA A 253 4.63 -55.69 -20.79
CA ALA A 253 3.27 -55.57 -20.27
C ALA A 253 3.21 -55.83 -18.74
N LEU A 254 3.94 -56.85 -18.27
CA LEU A 254 4.06 -57.15 -16.84
C LEU A 254 4.67 -55.96 -16.07
N GLY A 255 5.84 -55.48 -16.50
CA GLY A 255 6.56 -54.38 -15.85
C GLY A 255 5.81 -53.03 -15.87
N GLN A 256 5.06 -52.75 -16.95
CA GLN A 256 4.19 -51.57 -17.00
C GLN A 256 3.08 -51.65 -15.95
N SER A 257 2.46 -52.83 -15.77
CA SER A 257 1.45 -53.02 -14.72
C SER A 257 2.01 -52.90 -13.29
N GLU A 258 3.28 -53.27 -13.07
CA GLU A 258 3.96 -53.11 -11.78
C GLU A 258 4.30 -51.64 -11.48
N GLY A 259 4.74 -50.88 -12.48
CA GLY A 259 4.98 -49.45 -12.36
C GLY A 259 3.72 -48.66 -12.01
N GLU A 260 2.58 -48.99 -12.64
CA GLU A 260 1.30 -48.36 -12.33
C GLU A 260 0.75 -48.75 -10.96
N ARG A 261 0.85 -50.03 -10.57
CA ARG A 261 0.51 -50.47 -9.20
C ARG A 261 1.36 -49.72 -8.16
N LYS A 262 2.68 -49.60 -8.37
CA LYS A 262 3.54 -48.84 -7.46
C LYS A 262 3.10 -47.37 -7.38
N LYS A 263 2.92 -46.69 -8.52
CA LYS A 263 2.48 -45.29 -8.57
C LYS A 263 1.22 -45.04 -7.73
N TRP A 264 0.20 -45.89 -7.85
CA TRP A 264 -1.06 -45.71 -7.12
C TRP A 264 -0.98 -46.15 -5.65
N ARG A 265 -0.10 -47.09 -5.28
CA ARG A 265 0.25 -47.39 -3.88
C ARG A 265 0.89 -46.18 -3.21
N ASP A 266 2.02 -45.73 -3.75
CA ASP A 266 2.81 -44.63 -3.19
C ASP A 266 1.95 -43.35 -3.06
N ALA A 267 1.07 -43.09 -4.04
CA ALA A 267 0.11 -41.97 -3.99
C ALA A 267 -1.02 -42.16 -2.95
N SER A 268 -1.51 -43.39 -2.74
CA SER A 268 -2.56 -43.68 -1.74
C SER A 268 -2.03 -43.55 -0.31
N GLU A 269 -0.80 -44.03 -0.06
CA GLU A 269 -0.16 -43.94 1.25
C GLU A 269 0.16 -42.49 1.59
N LEU A 270 0.84 -41.75 0.70
CA LEU A 270 1.15 -40.33 0.89
C LEU A 270 -0.10 -39.46 1.11
N ALA A 271 -1.17 -39.68 0.32
CA ALA A 271 -2.40 -38.91 0.48
C ALA A 271 -3.15 -39.21 1.80
N ILE A 272 -2.94 -40.38 2.42
CA ILE A 272 -3.47 -40.71 3.75
C ILE A 272 -2.60 -40.06 4.85
N GLU A 273 -1.28 -40.07 4.71
CA GLU A 273 -0.37 -39.40 5.65
C GLU A 273 -0.56 -37.88 5.67
N GLU A 274 -0.75 -37.27 4.50
CA GLU A 274 -1.04 -35.84 4.33
C GLU A 274 -2.53 -35.48 4.56
N GLN A 275 -3.38 -36.44 4.93
CA GLN A 275 -4.82 -36.27 5.18
C GLN A 275 -5.61 -35.69 3.98
N ARG A 276 -5.09 -35.86 2.76
CA ARG A 276 -5.76 -35.48 1.49
C ARG A 276 -6.79 -36.54 1.10
N TRP A 277 -7.85 -36.66 1.89
CA TRP A 277 -8.78 -37.79 1.83
C TRP A 277 -9.46 -38.01 0.47
N LEU A 278 -9.71 -36.95 -0.31
CA LEU A 278 -10.27 -37.06 -1.66
C LEU A 278 -9.28 -37.69 -2.65
N ASP A 279 -8.01 -37.32 -2.56
CA ASP A 279 -6.93 -37.86 -3.38
C ASP A 279 -6.62 -39.31 -2.98
N ALA A 280 -6.64 -39.60 -1.68
CA ALA A 280 -6.49 -40.95 -1.14
C ALA A 280 -7.60 -41.89 -1.62
N LEU A 281 -8.86 -41.43 -1.61
CA LEU A 281 -9.98 -42.19 -2.16
C LEU A 281 -9.73 -42.48 -3.65
N THR A 282 -9.44 -41.43 -4.43
CA THR A 282 -9.20 -41.54 -5.88
C THR A 282 -8.06 -42.50 -6.21
N ALA A 283 -6.91 -42.36 -5.53
CA ALA A 283 -5.74 -43.23 -5.73
C ALA A 283 -6.01 -44.69 -5.34
N SER A 284 -6.73 -44.92 -4.23
CA SER A 284 -7.10 -46.28 -3.80
C SER A 284 -8.07 -46.96 -4.78
N GLU A 285 -8.99 -46.20 -5.39
CA GLU A 285 -9.88 -46.71 -6.44
C GLU A 285 -9.12 -47.03 -7.73
N GLN A 286 -8.15 -46.20 -8.14
CA GLN A 286 -7.29 -46.51 -9.28
C GLN A 286 -6.40 -47.75 -9.03
N PHE A 287 -5.91 -47.94 -7.80
CA PHE A 287 -5.19 -49.18 -7.43
C PHE A 287 -6.12 -50.41 -7.52
N LEU A 288 -7.36 -50.31 -7.03
CA LEU A 288 -8.34 -51.41 -7.08
C LEU A 288 -8.78 -51.77 -8.50
N LEU A 289 -8.63 -50.88 -9.49
CA LEU A 289 -8.81 -51.24 -10.92
C LEU A 289 -7.68 -52.12 -11.46
N LEU A 290 -6.46 -52.00 -10.91
CA LEU A 290 -5.29 -52.80 -11.28
C LEU A 290 -5.16 -54.09 -10.48
N GLU A 291 -5.63 -54.11 -9.23
CA GLU A 291 -5.54 -55.25 -8.30
C GLU A 291 -6.83 -55.39 -7.47
N PRO A 292 -7.95 -55.89 -8.04
CA PRO A 292 -9.27 -55.86 -7.39
C PRO A 292 -9.40 -56.66 -6.08
N GLY A 293 -8.46 -57.57 -5.81
CA GLY A 293 -8.42 -58.40 -4.59
C GLY A 293 -7.56 -57.83 -3.45
N SER A 294 -7.00 -56.61 -3.60
CA SER A 294 -6.01 -56.09 -2.65
C SER A 294 -6.63 -55.59 -1.34
N GLU A 295 -6.48 -56.36 -0.26
CA GLU A 295 -6.97 -56.00 1.08
C GLU A 295 -6.46 -54.62 1.55
N GLN A 296 -5.19 -54.32 1.28
CA GLN A 296 -4.56 -53.04 1.66
C GLN A 296 -5.23 -51.85 0.96
N ALA A 297 -5.62 -51.99 -0.31
CA ALA A 297 -6.30 -50.92 -1.04
C ALA A 297 -7.75 -50.72 -0.59
N LEU A 298 -8.43 -51.79 -0.15
CA LEU A 298 -9.71 -51.68 0.55
C LEU A 298 -9.57 -50.94 1.89
N ILE A 299 -8.49 -51.17 2.64
CA ILE A 299 -8.19 -50.44 3.88
C ILE A 299 -7.91 -48.95 3.61
N TRP A 300 -7.12 -48.60 2.59
CA TRP A 300 -6.92 -47.21 2.18
C TRP A 300 -8.25 -46.53 1.81
N LYS A 301 -9.06 -47.20 0.98
CA LYS A 301 -10.38 -46.70 0.58
C LYS A 301 -11.31 -46.46 1.77
N GLN A 302 -11.35 -47.40 2.73
CA GLN A 302 -12.16 -47.27 3.93
C GLN A 302 -11.68 -46.12 4.83
N ARG A 303 -10.36 -45.96 5.01
CA ARG A 303 -9.77 -44.82 5.75
C ARG A 303 -10.12 -43.48 5.10
N ALA A 304 -10.00 -43.38 3.78
CA ALA A 304 -10.33 -42.18 3.02
C ALA A 304 -11.83 -41.81 3.18
N ILE A 305 -12.74 -42.77 3.08
CA ILE A 305 -14.18 -42.56 3.30
C ILE A 305 -14.48 -42.09 4.73
N LEU A 306 -13.81 -42.65 5.74
CA LEU A 306 -13.95 -42.21 7.13
C LEU A 306 -13.45 -40.77 7.32
N GLY A 307 -12.27 -40.44 6.78
CA GLY A 307 -11.70 -39.08 6.82
C GLY A 307 -12.57 -38.04 6.11
N ILE A 308 -13.16 -38.36 4.95
CA ILE A 308 -14.13 -37.50 4.25
C ILE A 308 -15.36 -37.22 5.12
N ASN A 309 -15.88 -38.22 5.81
CA ASN A 309 -17.07 -38.06 6.64
C ASN A 309 -16.77 -37.27 7.93
N GLU A 310 -15.59 -37.44 8.54
CA GLU A 310 -15.15 -36.64 9.67
C GLU A 310 -14.87 -35.19 9.28
N MET A 311 -14.19 -34.97 8.14
CA MET A 311 -13.97 -33.64 7.55
C MET A 311 -15.30 -32.91 7.30
N ARG A 312 -16.28 -33.57 6.66
CA ARG A 312 -17.62 -32.99 6.43
C ARG A 312 -18.31 -32.61 7.74
N LYS A 313 -18.26 -33.49 8.75
CA LYS A 313 -18.84 -33.23 10.08
C LYS A 313 -18.17 -32.03 10.77
N ASN A 314 -16.86 -31.86 10.60
CA ASN A 314 -16.13 -30.71 11.14
C ASN A 314 -16.53 -29.42 10.41
N GLN A 315 -16.70 -29.45 9.08
CA GLN A 315 -17.22 -28.33 8.29
C GLN A 315 -18.67 -27.95 8.67
N GLU A 316 -19.56 -28.94 8.82
CA GLU A 316 -20.93 -28.73 9.31
C GLU A 316 -20.95 -28.07 10.71
N LYS A 317 -20.07 -28.50 11.62
CA LYS A 317 -19.93 -27.87 12.94
C LYS A 317 -19.34 -26.45 12.85
N ALA A 318 -18.35 -26.22 12.00
CA ALA A 318 -17.73 -24.92 11.78
C ALA A 318 -18.75 -23.89 11.24
N LEU A 319 -19.56 -24.28 10.26
CA LEU A 319 -20.66 -23.48 9.73
C LEU A 319 -21.76 -23.22 10.78
N THR A 320 -22.05 -24.20 11.64
CA THR A 320 -22.99 -24.01 12.76
C THR A 320 -22.51 -22.94 13.73
N LEU A 321 -21.23 -23.00 14.14
CA LEU A 321 -20.59 -21.99 15.00
C LEU A 321 -20.51 -20.62 14.33
N MET A 322 -20.25 -20.57 13.01
CA MET A 322 -20.27 -19.33 12.22
C MET A 322 -21.66 -18.70 12.22
N ASN A 323 -22.72 -19.47 11.96
CA ASN A 323 -24.08 -18.97 11.92
C ASN A 323 -24.57 -18.51 13.30
N GLN A 324 -24.20 -19.22 14.38
CA GLN A 324 -24.42 -18.78 15.76
C GLN A 324 -23.73 -17.45 16.04
N SER A 325 -22.46 -17.32 15.64
CA SER A 325 -21.67 -16.09 15.76
C SER A 325 -22.31 -14.91 15.01
N GLN A 326 -22.71 -15.10 13.75
CA GLN A 326 -23.42 -14.09 12.96
C GLN A 326 -24.75 -13.68 13.59
N SER A 327 -25.48 -14.61 14.21
CA SER A 327 -26.78 -14.32 14.85
C SER A 327 -26.65 -13.54 16.17
N LYS A 328 -25.47 -13.58 16.81
CA LYS A 328 -25.16 -12.88 18.07
C LYS A 328 -24.40 -11.57 17.84
N ASP A 329 -23.78 -11.38 16.68
CA ASP A 329 -23.00 -10.20 16.33
C ASP A 329 -23.87 -8.92 16.35
N GLN A 330 -23.50 -7.98 17.23
CA GLN A 330 -24.12 -6.65 17.37
C GLN A 330 -23.16 -5.51 17.02
N GLY A 331 -22.00 -5.81 16.41
CA GLY A 331 -20.95 -4.82 16.14
C GLY A 331 -20.17 -4.38 17.39
N VAL A 332 -20.22 -5.17 18.46
CA VAL A 332 -19.56 -4.93 19.76
C VAL A 332 -18.75 -6.16 20.14
N TYR A 333 -17.61 -5.97 20.82
CA TYR A 333 -16.76 -7.08 21.26
C TYR A 333 -17.50 -8.04 22.20
N ASP A 334 -17.50 -9.32 21.86
CA ASP A 334 -17.96 -10.42 22.70
C ASP A 334 -16.93 -11.56 22.64
N ALA A 335 -16.48 -12.00 23.82
CA ALA A 335 -15.47 -13.04 23.95
C ALA A 335 -16.00 -14.45 23.57
N GLU A 336 -17.31 -14.69 23.71
CA GLU A 336 -17.93 -15.98 23.36
C GLU A 336 -18.00 -16.15 21.84
N ILE A 337 -18.37 -15.08 21.11
CA ILE A 337 -18.35 -15.06 19.63
C ILE A 337 -16.93 -15.33 19.12
N LEU A 338 -15.92 -14.70 19.72
CA LEU A 338 -14.53 -14.94 19.36
C LEU A 338 -14.08 -16.39 19.61
N GLU A 339 -14.54 -17.03 20.69
CA GLU A 339 -14.18 -18.43 20.97
C GLU A 339 -14.90 -19.42 20.04
N TRP A 340 -16.18 -19.19 19.71
CA TRP A 340 -16.88 -19.96 18.68
C TRP A 340 -16.18 -19.84 17.32
N LEU A 341 -15.72 -18.65 16.94
CA LEU A 341 -14.99 -18.44 15.69
C LEU A 341 -13.57 -19.02 15.72
N ARG A 342 -12.91 -19.11 16.89
CA ARG A 342 -11.65 -19.88 17.04
C ARG A 342 -11.89 -21.38 16.84
N GLU A 343 -12.92 -21.95 17.45
CA GLU A 343 -13.25 -23.36 17.25
C GLU A 343 -13.63 -23.61 15.78
N ALA A 344 -14.43 -22.74 15.16
CA ALA A 344 -14.78 -22.83 13.74
C ALA A 344 -13.53 -22.79 12.83
N ARG A 345 -12.60 -21.85 13.05
CA ARG A 345 -11.31 -21.79 12.33
C ARG A 345 -10.41 -22.99 12.55
N LYS A 346 -10.54 -23.71 13.68
CA LYS A 346 -9.81 -24.95 13.96
C LYS A 346 -10.43 -26.16 13.25
N LEU A 347 -11.75 -26.15 13.04
CA LEU A 347 -12.51 -27.21 12.39
C LEU A 347 -12.49 -27.11 10.85
N ASP A 348 -12.50 -25.89 10.31
CA ASP A 348 -12.41 -25.62 8.86
C ASP A 348 -11.44 -24.45 8.56
N PRO A 349 -10.11 -24.70 8.55
CA PRO A 349 -9.10 -23.64 8.48
C PRO A 349 -8.97 -22.92 7.13
N GLN A 350 -9.60 -23.44 6.07
CA GLN A 350 -9.52 -22.88 4.71
C GLN A 350 -10.71 -21.98 4.36
N ASN A 351 -11.69 -21.88 5.25
CA ASN A 351 -12.95 -21.19 5.00
C ASN A 351 -12.82 -19.67 5.08
N SER A 352 -12.89 -19.01 3.92
CA SER A 352 -12.72 -17.56 3.79
C SER A 352 -13.80 -16.75 4.51
N GLU A 353 -15.04 -17.25 4.63
CA GLU A 353 -16.12 -16.56 5.35
C GLU A 353 -15.89 -16.58 6.86
N ILE A 354 -15.48 -17.73 7.41
CA ILE A 354 -15.14 -17.87 8.83
C ILE A 354 -13.91 -17.01 9.19
N ILE A 355 -12.90 -16.96 8.32
CA ILE A 355 -11.72 -16.08 8.50
C ILE A 355 -12.14 -14.61 8.48
N ALA A 356 -12.88 -14.17 7.46
CA ALA A 356 -13.29 -12.77 7.32
C ALA A 356 -14.25 -12.31 8.43
N LEU A 357 -15.07 -13.20 8.98
CA LEU A 357 -15.90 -12.93 10.15
C LEU A 357 -15.07 -12.87 11.44
N TYR A 358 -14.14 -13.82 11.64
CA TYR A 358 -13.22 -13.77 12.79
C TYR A 358 -12.41 -12.46 12.79
N ASP A 359 -11.80 -12.09 11.66
CA ASP A 359 -10.94 -10.91 11.59
C ASP A 359 -11.76 -9.61 11.79
N ARG A 360 -13.04 -9.59 11.37
CA ARG A 360 -13.98 -8.50 11.66
C ARG A 360 -14.30 -8.39 13.15
N VAL A 361 -14.71 -9.49 13.79
CA VAL A 361 -15.09 -9.49 15.22
C VAL A 361 -13.86 -9.27 16.13
N ALA A 362 -12.69 -9.76 15.73
CA ALA A 362 -11.42 -9.52 16.39
C ALA A 362 -10.96 -8.05 16.33
N ALA A 363 -11.48 -7.26 15.39
CA ALA A 363 -11.24 -5.82 15.27
C ALA A 363 -12.24 -4.97 16.08
N TYR A 364 -13.21 -5.57 16.78
CA TYR A 364 -14.10 -4.84 17.68
C TYR A 364 -13.40 -4.44 18.98
N GLY A 365 -13.55 -3.18 19.35
CA GLY A 365 -13.01 -2.62 20.59
C GLY A 365 -13.62 -3.27 21.83
N ARG A 366 -12.75 -3.68 22.76
CA ARG A 366 -13.13 -4.12 24.11
C ARG A 366 -13.48 -2.91 24.96
N ASN A 367 -14.42 -3.08 25.88
CA ASN A 367 -14.69 -2.10 26.93
C ASN A 367 -13.84 -2.46 28.16
N LEU A 368 -12.80 -1.68 28.42
CA LEU A 368 -11.87 -1.83 29.55
C LEU A 368 -12.29 -0.86 30.67
N ARG A 369 -12.59 -1.35 31.87
CA ARG A 369 -13.24 -0.53 32.92
C ARG A 369 -12.30 -0.06 34.02
N VAL A 370 -12.31 1.24 34.28
CA VAL A 370 -11.55 1.89 35.37
C VAL A 370 -12.56 2.44 36.39
N PRO A 371 -12.45 2.13 37.71
CA PRO A 371 -11.39 1.38 38.38
C PRO A 371 -11.66 -0.13 38.54
N SER A 372 -12.75 -0.66 37.95
CA SER A 372 -13.30 -1.98 38.33
C SER A 372 -12.57 -3.20 37.75
N GLU A 373 -11.91 -3.06 36.61
CA GLU A 373 -11.08 -4.10 35.98
C GLU A 373 -9.59 -3.74 36.10
N PHE A 374 -9.28 -2.45 35.87
CA PHE A 374 -7.95 -1.85 35.97
C PHE A 374 -8.03 -0.71 36.99
N LYS A 375 -7.12 -0.63 37.96
CA LYS A 375 -7.22 0.35 39.05
C LYS A 375 -6.92 1.78 38.59
N THR A 376 -6.12 1.89 37.52
CA THR A 376 -5.60 3.15 36.99
C THR A 376 -5.81 3.23 35.48
N LEU A 377 -5.83 4.45 34.93
CA LEU A 377 -5.90 4.67 33.49
C LEU A 377 -4.64 4.11 32.79
N GLN A 378 -3.50 4.20 33.46
CA GLN A 378 -2.20 3.65 33.05
C GLN A 378 -2.26 2.12 32.87
N GLU A 379 -2.86 1.38 33.81
CA GLU A 379 -3.04 -0.08 33.72
C GLU A 379 -3.94 -0.46 32.52
N ALA A 380 -5.04 0.27 32.31
CA ALA A 380 -5.94 0.02 31.18
C ALA A 380 -5.27 0.32 29.83
N LEU A 381 -4.55 1.44 29.73
CA LEU A 381 -3.80 1.83 28.53
C LEU A 381 -2.68 0.83 28.18
N ALA A 382 -1.99 0.28 29.19
CA ALA A 382 -0.91 -0.69 28.99
C ALA A 382 -1.37 -2.01 28.34
N VAL A 383 -2.67 -2.33 28.39
CA VAL A 383 -3.25 -3.51 27.72
C VAL A 383 -4.20 -3.15 26.57
N ALA A 384 -4.43 -1.87 26.32
CA ALA A 384 -5.33 -1.39 25.27
C ALA A 384 -4.77 -1.62 23.86
N LYS A 385 -5.68 -1.78 22.91
CA LYS A 385 -5.42 -1.98 21.48
C LYS A 385 -6.23 -0.97 20.67
N ALA A 386 -5.92 -0.87 19.38
CA ALA A 386 -6.72 -0.10 18.44
C ALA A 386 -8.22 -0.45 18.55
N GLN A 387 -9.06 0.58 18.50
CA GLN A 387 -10.52 0.58 18.70
C GLN A 387 -11.05 0.28 20.11
N ASP A 388 -10.22 -0.14 21.08
CA ASP A 388 -10.69 -0.35 22.46
C ASP A 388 -11.27 0.94 23.07
N ARG A 389 -12.21 0.76 24.00
CA ARG A 389 -12.80 1.82 24.81
C ARG A 389 -12.35 1.67 26.25
N ILE A 390 -11.81 2.73 26.84
CA ILE A 390 -11.57 2.81 28.28
C ILE A 390 -12.74 3.56 28.91
N VAL A 391 -13.52 2.82 29.68
CA VAL A 391 -14.79 3.24 30.28
C VAL A 391 -14.51 3.61 31.74
N ILE A 392 -14.56 4.91 32.04
CA ILE A 392 -14.09 5.47 33.30
C ILE A 392 -15.29 5.83 34.20
N ALA A 393 -15.32 5.26 35.41
CA ALA A 393 -16.32 5.58 36.41
C ALA A 393 -16.07 6.95 37.08
N ALA A 394 -17.13 7.61 37.53
CA ALA A 394 -17.04 8.89 38.25
C ALA A 394 -16.03 8.84 39.41
N GLY A 395 -15.17 9.86 39.49
CA GLY A 395 -14.01 9.88 40.38
C GLY A 395 -12.91 10.84 39.91
N ARG A 396 -11.85 10.96 40.71
CA ARG A 396 -10.65 11.75 40.41
C ARG A 396 -9.45 10.82 40.29
N TYR A 397 -8.68 10.95 39.20
CA TYR A 397 -7.59 10.07 38.84
C TYR A 397 -6.32 10.86 38.53
N GLU A 398 -5.24 10.58 39.25
CA GLU A 398 -3.92 11.15 38.95
C GLU A 398 -3.29 10.42 37.76
N THR A 399 -3.13 11.12 36.64
CA THR A 399 -2.70 10.55 35.36
C THR A 399 -1.96 11.55 34.49
N SER A 400 -0.85 11.11 33.91
CA SER A 400 -0.06 11.82 32.90
C SER A 400 0.40 10.76 31.90
N VAL A 401 -0.29 10.65 30.76
CA VAL A 401 -0.19 9.49 29.86
C VAL A 401 0.00 9.85 28.40
N LEU A 402 0.87 9.08 27.73
CA LEU A 402 0.97 9.03 26.28
C LEU A 402 0.01 7.97 25.74
N ILE A 403 -0.89 8.40 24.86
CA ILE A 403 -1.83 7.57 24.11
C ILE A 403 -1.26 7.41 22.70
N ASP A 404 -1.09 6.14 22.32
CA ASP A 404 -0.29 5.71 21.15
C ASP A 404 -0.98 4.59 20.35
N ALA A 405 -2.29 4.43 20.57
CA ALA A 405 -3.20 3.58 19.80
C ALA A 405 -4.55 4.32 19.65
N PRO A 406 -5.33 4.09 18.59
CA PRO A 406 -6.58 4.83 18.38
C PRO A 406 -7.67 4.25 19.28
N ILE A 407 -8.00 4.96 20.37
CA ILE A 407 -8.90 4.48 21.43
C ILE A 407 -9.98 5.50 21.78
N THR A 408 -11.05 5.05 22.44
CA THR A 408 -12.04 5.95 23.04
C THR A 408 -11.86 6.02 24.55
N LEU A 409 -11.77 7.22 25.13
CA LEU A 409 -11.92 7.46 26.56
C LEU A 409 -13.34 8.00 26.80
N GLU A 410 -14.17 7.29 27.55
CA GLU A 410 -15.57 7.68 27.80
C GLU A 410 -15.95 7.56 29.28
N SER A 411 -16.64 8.58 29.80
CA SER A 411 -17.24 8.56 31.14
C SER A 411 -18.47 7.65 31.18
N THR A 412 -18.68 6.91 32.29
CA THR A 412 -19.96 6.20 32.54
C THR A 412 -21.13 7.12 32.91
N GLY A 413 -20.88 8.43 33.02
CA GLY A 413 -21.75 9.38 33.69
C GLY A 413 -21.31 9.67 35.13
N GLY A 414 -21.62 10.89 35.58
CA GLY A 414 -21.01 11.51 36.77
C GLY A 414 -19.69 12.23 36.44
N GLU A 415 -19.14 12.99 37.40
CA GLU A 415 -17.90 13.75 37.17
C GLU A 415 -16.69 12.80 37.18
N VAL A 416 -16.01 12.71 36.03
CA VAL A 416 -14.69 12.10 35.88
C VAL A 416 -13.67 13.23 35.76
N ILE A 417 -12.72 13.31 36.69
CA ILE A 417 -11.60 14.24 36.66
C ILE A 417 -10.31 13.47 36.42
N LEU A 418 -9.64 13.75 35.31
CA LEU A 418 -8.27 13.33 35.05
C LEU A 418 -7.34 14.51 35.36
N GLU A 419 -6.32 14.30 36.18
CA GLU A 419 -5.42 15.39 36.58
C GLU A 419 -3.97 14.96 36.78
N CYS A 420 -3.05 15.91 36.66
CA CYS A 420 -1.67 15.76 37.13
C CYS A 420 -1.15 17.08 37.69
N ASP A 421 0.01 17.01 38.33
CA ASP A 421 0.82 18.20 38.57
C ASP A 421 1.31 18.74 37.22
N GLY A 422 0.83 19.93 36.86
CA GLY A 422 1.14 20.60 35.60
C GLY A 422 2.60 21.05 35.46
N GLN A 423 3.41 20.96 36.52
CA GLN A 423 4.86 21.15 36.45
C GLN A 423 5.60 19.86 36.05
N LYS A 424 4.93 18.69 36.10
CA LYS A 424 5.53 17.38 35.80
C LYS A 424 5.20 16.85 34.41
N GLY A 425 4.13 17.34 33.77
CA GLY A 425 3.71 16.86 32.45
C GLY A 425 2.31 17.30 32.05
N SER A 426 1.83 16.73 30.95
CA SER A 426 0.47 16.86 30.43
C SER A 426 -0.39 15.67 30.84
N VAL A 427 -1.65 15.91 31.21
CA VAL A 427 -2.59 14.84 31.62
C VAL A 427 -2.77 13.80 30.50
N LEU A 428 -3.01 14.28 29.27
CA LEU A 428 -3.23 13.45 28.08
C LEU A 428 -2.34 13.94 26.92
N SER A 429 -1.47 13.08 26.42
CA SER A 429 -0.67 13.30 25.20
C SER A 429 -1.06 12.30 24.12
N PHE A 430 -1.35 12.77 22.91
CA PHE A 430 -1.74 11.93 21.76
C PHE A 430 -0.64 11.95 20.70
N GLY A 431 0.06 10.82 20.51
CA GLY A 431 1.10 10.64 19.48
C GLY A 431 0.52 10.11 18.16
N PRO A 432 1.28 10.11 17.04
CA PRO A 432 0.73 9.85 15.70
C PRO A 432 -0.01 8.51 15.52
N ARG A 433 0.37 7.46 16.27
CA ARG A 433 -0.32 6.15 16.24
C ARG A 433 -1.70 6.16 16.90
N SER A 434 -2.05 7.21 17.63
CA SER A 434 -3.38 7.39 18.24
C SER A 434 -4.43 8.01 17.32
N SER A 435 -4.09 8.28 16.06
CA SER A 435 -4.97 8.97 15.10
C SER A 435 -6.32 8.26 14.90
N GLY A 436 -7.41 8.96 15.21
CA GLY A 436 -8.78 8.43 15.30
C GLY A 436 -9.30 8.26 16.73
N SER A 437 -8.52 8.67 17.74
CA SER A 437 -8.91 8.62 19.16
C SER A 437 -10.06 9.58 19.50
N LYS A 438 -10.76 9.29 20.60
CA LYS A 438 -11.93 10.03 21.05
C LYS A 438 -11.93 10.24 22.57
N ILE A 439 -12.41 11.39 23.03
CA ILE A 439 -12.66 11.70 24.44
C ILE A 439 -14.12 12.16 24.58
N HIS A 440 -14.85 11.58 25.53
CA HIS A 440 -16.26 11.87 25.75
C HIS A 440 -16.61 12.02 27.24
N GLY A 441 -17.21 13.16 27.61
CA GLY A 441 -17.79 13.39 28.94
C GLY A 441 -16.79 13.47 30.11
N ILE A 442 -15.53 13.86 29.85
CA ILE A 442 -14.43 13.86 30.83
C ILE A 442 -13.97 15.29 31.17
N THR A 443 -13.67 15.53 32.44
CA THR A 443 -12.99 16.75 32.91
C THR A 443 -11.48 16.49 32.99
N VAL A 444 -10.67 17.42 32.48
CA VAL A 444 -9.20 17.30 32.42
C VAL A 444 -8.57 18.59 32.97
N VAL A 445 -7.69 18.50 33.96
CA VAL A 445 -7.13 19.66 34.68
C VAL A 445 -5.67 19.47 35.10
N HIS A 446 -4.94 20.56 35.38
CA HIS A 446 -3.76 20.48 36.24
C HIS A 446 -4.14 20.82 37.69
N ASN A 447 -3.51 20.16 38.66
CA ASN A 447 -3.75 20.39 40.09
C ASN A 447 -2.69 21.26 40.77
N SER A 448 -1.83 21.90 39.97
CA SER A 448 -0.81 22.88 40.39
C SER A 448 -0.89 24.16 39.55
N GLN A 449 -0.13 25.18 39.96
CA GLN A 449 0.02 26.46 39.23
C GLN A 449 1.49 26.67 38.89
N SER A 450 1.78 27.37 37.79
CA SER A 450 3.14 27.79 37.43
C SER A 450 3.11 29.12 36.68
N THR A 451 4.11 29.97 36.96
CA THR A 451 4.40 31.22 36.23
C THR A 451 5.71 31.13 35.43
N GLU A 452 6.25 29.93 35.26
CA GLU A 452 7.49 29.70 34.50
C GLU A 452 7.26 29.87 32.98
N SER A 453 8.33 29.94 32.21
CA SER A 453 8.25 30.11 30.74
C SER A 453 7.87 28.82 30.02
N ASP A 454 8.41 27.68 30.46
CA ASP A 454 8.07 26.36 29.95
C ASP A 454 6.88 25.78 30.74
N ARG A 455 5.77 25.48 30.06
CA ARG A 455 4.48 25.16 30.71
C ARG A 455 3.69 24.13 29.94
N PHE A 456 3.51 22.96 30.55
CA PHE A 456 2.74 21.87 29.96
C PHE A 456 1.28 22.26 29.74
N SER A 457 0.78 21.92 28.55
CA SER A 457 -0.66 22.03 28.22
C SER A 457 -1.42 20.82 28.77
N VAL A 458 -2.71 20.96 29.09
CA VAL A 458 -3.48 19.87 29.73
C VAL A 458 -3.74 18.71 28.76
N ILE A 459 -4.06 19.02 27.49
CA ILE A 459 -4.14 18.05 26.40
C ILE A 459 -3.18 18.45 25.28
N VAL A 460 -2.37 17.50 24.82
CA VAL A 460 -1.41 17.65 23.72
C VAL A 460 -1.75 16.69 22.59
N ILE A 461 -1.83 17.18 21.34
CA ILE A 461 -2.02 16.36 20.14
C ILE A 461 -0.87 16.65 19.15
N ASN A 462 -0.09 15.64 18.81
CA ASN A 462 1.04 15.76 17.90
C ASN A 462 0.92 14.74 16.74
N GLY A 463 0.65 15.23 15.53
CA GLY A 463 0.55 14.41 14.32
C GLY A 463 -0.58 13.37 14.31
N ALA A 464 -1.63 13.57 15.12
CA ALA A 464 -2.75 12.64 15.28
C ALA A 464 -4.12 13.31 15.07
N GLU A 465 -5.12 12.53 14.68
CA GLU A 465 -6.54 12.92 14.68
C GLU A 465 -7.19 12.61 16.03
N LEU A 466 -7.83 13.60 16.65
CA LEU A 466 -8.51 13.50 17.95
C LEU A 466 -9.88 14.18 17.93
N ALA A 467 -10.91 13.50 18.41
CA ALA A 467 -12.21 14.10 18.70
C ALA A 467 -12.44 14.27 20.21
N ILE A 468 -12.82 15.47 20.64
CA ILE A 468 -13.19 15.83 22.01
C ILE A 468 -14.67 16.23 22.01
N THR A 469 -15.47 15.60 22.86
CA THR A 469 -16.93 15.82 22.94
C THR A 469 -17.42 15.89 24.38
N GLU A 470 -18.29 16.84 24.71
CA GLU A 470 -18.88 17.03 26.06
C GLU A 470 -17.84 17.10 27.21
N CYS A 471 -16.59 17.46 26.90
CA CYS A 471 -15.50 17.50 27.88
C CYS A 471 -15.34 18.88 28.53
N THR A 472 -14.71 18.93 29.70
CA THR A 472 -14.30 20.19 30.34
C THR A 472 -12.80 20.23 30.54
N VAL A 473 -12.10 21.15 29.86
CA VAL A 473 -10.66 21.38 30.05
C VAL A 473 -10.48 22.71 30.79
N ARG A 474 -9.89 22.64 31.99
CA ARG A 474 -9.73 23.82 32.86
C ARG A 474 -8.49 23.79 33.73
N HIS A 475 -8.10 24.95 34.24
CA HIS A 475 -7.02 25.10 35.22
C HIS A 475 -5.68 24.51 34.74
N SER A 476 -5.37 24.67 33.45
CA SER A 476 -4.04 24.39 32.91
C SER A 476 -2.97 25.34 33.46
N VAL A 477 -1.71 24.93 33.40
CA VAL A 477 -0.57 25.85 33.55
C VAL A 477 -0.11 26.40 32.19
N GLY A 478 -0.05 25.55 31.16
CA GLY A 478 0.12 25.95 29.76
C GLY A 478 -1.22 26.21 29.07
N HIS A 479 -1.36 25.83 27.80
CA HIS A 479 -2.64 25.92 27.08
C HIS A 479 -3.64 24.86 27.61
N GLY A 480 -4.93 25.06 27.40
CA GLY A 480 -5.94 24.03 27.68
C GLY A 480 -5.73 22.83 26.75
N VAL A 481 -5.80 23.06 25.45
CA VAL A 481 -5.52 22.07 24.40
C VAL A 481 -4.53 22.64 23.39
N VAL A 482 -3.51 21.88 23.00
CA VAL A 482 -2.59 22.23 21.91
C VAL A 482 -2.56 21.15 20.82
N ALA A 483 -2.73 21.57 19.57
CA ALA A 483 -2.61 20.72 18.38
C ALA A 483 -1.42 21.18 17.53
N MET A 484 -0.54 20.26 17.16
CA MET A 484 0.69 20.55 16.41
C MET A 484 1.14 19.38 15.50
N GLY A 485 2.15 19.62 14.66
CA GLY A 485 2.81 18.57 13.88
C GLY A 485 1.90 17.90 12.82
N GLY A 486 0.91 18.63 12.28
CA GLY A 486 -0.07 18.07 11.35
C GLY A 486 -1.26 17.39 12.03
N ALA A 487 -1.49 17.66 13.32
CA ALA A 487 -2.63 17.13 14.05
C ALA A 487 -3.98 17.62 13.49
N LYS A 488 -5.02 16.80 13.67
CA LYS A 488 -6.42 17.13 13.32
C LYS A 488 -7.27 17.07 14.57
N LEU A 489 -7.61 18.21 15.14
CA LEU A 489 -8.40 18.30 16.36
C LEU A 489 -9.85 18.68 16.05
N ARG A 490 -10.82 17.90 16.51
CA ARG A 490 -12.23 18.29 16.54
C ARG A 490 -12.70 18.43 17.99
N VAL A 491 -13.17 19.63 18.38
CA VAL A 491 -13.69 19.91 19.73
C VAL A 491 -15.15 20.37 19.61
N VAL A 492 -16.08 19.63 20.21
CA VAL A 492 -17.52 19.89 20.05
C VAL A 492 -18.29 19.78 21.38
N ASP A 493 -19.30 20.63 21.56
CA ASP A 493 -20.19 20.69 22.72
C ASP A 493 -19.44 20.71 24.08
N SER A 494 -18.21 21.26 24.09
CA SER A 494 -17.24 21.18 25.19
C SER A 494 -16.97 22.54 25.84
N ARG A 495 -16.33 22.52 27.02
CA ARG A 495 -16.00 23.70 27.83
C ARG A 495 -14.49 23.83 28.01
N ILE A 496 -13.89 24.87 27.44
CA ILE A 496 -12.45 25.13 27.54
C ILE A 496 -12.24 26.45 28.30
N ILE A 497 -12.09 26.36 29.63
CA ILE A 497 -12.28 27.49 30.54
C ILE A 497 -11.15 27.66 31.55
N GLU A 498 -10.86 28.89 31.96
CA GLU A 498 -9.96 29.19 33.09
C GLU A 498 -8.54 28.57 32.96
N ASN A 499 -7.99 28.58 31.75
CA ASN A 499 -6.64 28.07 31.42
C ASN A 499 -5.58 29.20 31.45
N ALA A 500 -4.34 28.89 31.86
CA ALA A 500 -3.29 29.91 32.11
C ALA A 500 -2.42 30.32 30.89
N LEU A 501 -2.73 29.78 29.71
CA LEU A 501 -2.41 30.38 28.40
C LEU A 501 -3.73 30.45 27.61
N ASP A 502 -3.72 29.98 26.36
CA ASP A 502 -4.88 29.94 25.48
C ASP A 502 -5.80 28.76 25.82
N GLY A 503 -7.09 28.90 25.49
CA GLY A 503 -8.02 27.78 25.57
C GLY A 503 -7.61 26.65 24.61
N ILE A 504 -7.51 26.97 23.32
CA ILE A 504 -7.03 26.07 22.27
C ILE A 504 -5.95 26.78 21.44
N SER A 505 -4.76 26.19 21.26
CA SER A 505 -3.75 26.66 20.29
C SER A 505 -3.54 25.63 19.19
N ALA A 506 -3.45 26.09 17.94
CA ALA A 506 -3.19 25.28 16.75
C ALA A 506 -1.93 25.79 16.05
N ILE A 507 -0.94 24.90 15.87
CA ILE A 507 0.44 25.27 15.53
C ILE A 507 0.94 24.46 14.33
N ASP A 508 1.74 25.12 13.49
CA ASP A 508 2.48 24.58 12.36
C ASP A 508 1.65 24.11 11.15
N SER A 509 2.31 24.06 10.00
CA SER A 509 1.69 23.73 8.71
C SER A 509 1.08 22.33 8.70
N GLY A 510 -0.10 22.22 8.09
CA GLY A 510 -0.87 20.97 8.00
C GLY A 510 -1.74 20.67 9.23
N THR A 511 -1.55 21.37 10.35
CA THR A 511 -2.43 21.26 11.53
C THR A 511 -3.80 21.88 11.22
N GLN A 512 -4.87 21.17 11.61
CA GLN A 512 -6.26 21.56 11.34
C GLN A 512 -7.11 21.44 12.61
N VAL A 513 -7.91 22.46 12.90
CA VAL A 513 -8.89 22.43 14.01
C VAL A 513 -10.32 22.64 13.53
N THR A 514 -11.26 21.90 14.12
CA THR A 514 -12.71 22.11 13.96
C THR A 514 -13.34 22.27 15.33
N ILE A 515 -13.84 23.46 15.63
CA ILE A 515 -14.29 23.85 16.97
C ILE A 515 -15.74 24.31 16.86
N GLU A 516 -16.67 23.56 17.44
CA GLU A 516 -18.12 23.73 17.23
C GLU A 516 -18.91 23.77 18.55
N ASN A 517 -19.87 24.69 18.69
CA ASN A 517 -20.80 24.79 19.83
C ASN A 517 -20.14 24.96 21.23
N CYS A 518 -18.82 25.20 21.32
CA CYS A 518 -18.09 25.19 22.57
C CYS A 518 -18.22 26.50 23.36
N LEU A 519 -18.08 26.41 24.68
CA LEU A 519 -17.84 27.56 25.56
C LEU A 519 -16.33 27.69 25.81
N ILE A 520 -15.75 28.82 25.44
CA ILE A 520 -14.31 29.09 25.60
C ILE A 520 -14.14 30.39 26.39
N SER A 521 -13.84 30.29 27.69
CA SER A 521 -14.01 31.44 28.59
C SER A 521 -13.00 31.57 29.73
N GLY A 522 -12.62 32.80 30.07
CA GLY A 522 -11.78 33.08 31.23
C GLY A 522 -10.32 32.63 31.08
N ASN A 523 -9.88 32.29 29.87
CA ASN A 523 -8.50 31.89 29.59
C ASN A 523 -7.57 33.13 29.64
N VAL A 524 -6.33 32.95 30.11
CA VAL A 524 -5.41 34.07 30.45
C VAL A 524 -4.76 34.68 29.21
N ASN A 525 -4.57 33.92 28.13
CA ASN A 525 -4.27 34.47 26.81
C ASN A 525 -5.54 34.57 25.95
N HIS A 526 -5.57 33.91 24.79
CA HIS A 526 -6.65 33.95 23.83
C HIS A 526 -7.65 32.80 24.06
N GLY A 527 -8.88 32.92 23.57
CA GLY A 527 -9.82 31.79 23.55
C GLY A 527 -9.34 30.70 22.60
N ILE A 528 -9.06 31.10 21.35
CA ILE A 528 -8.42 30.26 20.33
C ILE A 528 -7.24 31.02 19.71
N ASP A 529 -6.13 30.35 19.47
CA ASP A 529 -4.99 30.87 18.71
C ASP A 529 -4.65 29.93 17.54
N ILE A 530 -4.51 30.46 16.32
CA ILE A 530 -4.19 29.73 15.09
C ILE A 530 -2.97 30.36 14.43
N TRP A 531 -1.80 29.71 14.48
CA TRP A 531 -0.53 30.30 14.03
C TRP A 531 0.38 29.35 13.24
N LYS A 532 1.43 29.92 12.63
CA LYS A 532 2.50 29.18 11.91
C LYS A 532 2.05 28.26 10.76
N GLY A 533 0.93 28.59 10.11
CA GLY A 533 0.40 27.79 9.01
C GLY A 533 -0.61 26.72 9.42
N ALA A 534 -1.07 26.72 10.67
CA ALA A 534 -2.27 25.99 11.07
C ALA A 534 -3.53 26.61 10.45
N SER A 535 -4.60 25.83 10.36
CA SER A 535 -5.89 26.24 9.74
C SER A 535 -7.10 25.68 10.52
N GLY A 536 -8.32 26.11 10.19
CA GLY A 536 -9.49 25.52 10.83
C GLY A 536 -10.87 26.12 10.51
N LEU A 537 -11.87 25.50 11.14
CA LEU A 537 -13.27 25.89 11.17
C LEU A 537 -13.67 26.16 12.63
N ILE A 538 -14.11 27.37 12.92
CA ILE A 538 -14.54 27.82 14.25
C ILE A 538 -16.00 28.30 14.09
N GLN A 539 -16.99 27.52 14.55
CA GLN A 539 -18.40 27.87 14.35
C GLN A 539 -19.35 27.66 15.53
N ASN A 540 -20.35 28.54 15.63
CA ASN A 540 -21.42 28.53 16.65
C ASN A 540 -20.93 28.62 18.12
N ASN A 541 -19.65 28.89 18.36
CA ASN A 541 -19.05 28.91 19.69
C ASN A 541 -19.41 30.19 20.47
N ARG A 542 -19.18 30.15 21.78
CA ARG A 542 -19.26 31.31 22.67
C ARG A 542 -17.89 31.54 23.32
N LEU A 543 -17.20 32.60 22.91
CA LEU A 543 -15.87 33.00 23.39
C LEU A 543 -15.98 34.28 24.22
N ASN A 544 -15.88 34.19 25.56
CA ASN A 544 -16.01 35.37 26.42
C ASN A 544 -14.99 35.48 27.55
N GLU A 545 -14.75 36.71 28.00
CA GLU A 545 -14.03 36.97 29.26
C GLU A 545 -12.59 36.43 29.24
N ASN A 546 -12.05 36.13 28.04
CA ASN A 546 -10.63 35.81 27.87
C ASN A 546 -9.82 37.10 28.07
N VAL A 547 -8.67 36.98 28.73
CA VAL A 547 -7.89 38.11 29.25
C VAL A 547 -7.08 38.82 28.16
N LEU A 548 -6.79 38.13 27.05
CA LEU A 548 -6.41 38.76 25.79
C LEU A 548 -7.60 38.76 24.82
N ASN A 549 -7.59 37.88 23.82
CA ASN A 549 -8.51 37.95 22.67
C ASN A 549 -9.48 36.78 22.62
N GLY A 550 -10.66 36.96 22.02
CA GLY A 550 -11.55 35.83 21.72
C GLY A 550 -10.88 34.84 20.77
N ILE A 551 -10.38 35.33 19.63
CA ILE A 551 -9.57 34.57 18.66
C ILE A 551 -8.34 35.39 18.23
N LEU A 552 -7.18 34.75 18.09
CA LEU A 552 -6.01 35.25 17.36
C LEU A 552 -5.77 34.40 16.09
N LEU A 553 -5.51 35.07 14.96
CA LEU A 553 -4.99 34.46 13.74
C LEU A 553 -3.62 35.05 13.40
N ASP A 554 -2.60 34.20 13.27
CA ASP A 554 -1.27 34.56 12.76
C ASP A 554 -0.71 33.44 11.86
N THR A 555 -1.45 33.17 10.79
CA THR A 555 -1.25 32.06 9.85
C THR A 555 -1.32 32.56 8.41
N ASP A 556 -0.65 31.88 7.47
CA ASP A 556 -0.79 32.14 6.03
C ASP A 556 -1.98 31.39 5.39
N GLN A 557 -2.58 30.43 6.12
CA GLN A 557 -3.70 29.63 5.66
C GLN A 557 -5.06 30.34 5.80
N ALA A 558 -6.06 29.84 5.09
CA ALA A 558 -7.45 30.27 5.26
C ALA A 558 -8.08 29.61 6.51
N VAL A 559 -8.85 30.40 7.27
CA VAL A 559 -9.62 29.97 8.44
C VAL A 559 -11.08 30.39 8.25
N THR A 560 -12.03 29.55 8.68
CA THR A 560 -13.46 29.87 8.62
C THR A 560 -13.99 30.16 10.02
N ILE A 561 -14.54 31.36 10.25
CA ILE A 561 -15.08 31.81 11.54
C ILE A 561 -16.54 32.20 11.35
N LYS A 562 -17.48 31.35 11.79
CA LYS A 562 -18.93 31.49 11.49
C LYS A 562 -19.87 31.47 12.70
N ASN A 563 -20.79 32.42 12.77
CA ASN A 563 -21.89 32.47 13.75
C ASN A 563 -21.47 32.43 15.24
N ASN A 564 -20.21 32.71 15.56
CA ASN A 564 -19.70 32.71 16.94
C ASN A 564 -20.14 33.98 17.69
N ARG A 565 -20.12 33.92 19.03
CA ARG A 565 -20.29 35.09 19.91
C ARG A 565 -18.98 35.36 20.63
N LEU A 566 -18.36 36.52 20.36
CA LEU A 566 -17.05 36.92 20.87
C LEU A 566 -17.23 38.16 21.73
N ASN A 567 -17.45 37.95 23.03
CA ASN A 567 -18.00 38.98 23.91
C ASN A 567 -17.12 39.23 25.14
N LEU A 568 -17.13 40.43 25.72
CA LEU A 568 -16.51 40.70 27.03
C LEU A 568 -15.01 40.32 27.15
N ASN A 569 -14.28 40.10 26.05
CA ASN A 569 -12.85 39.82 26.09
C ASN A 569 -12.09 41.12 26.42
N ARG A 570 -10.99 41.01 27.18
CA ARG A 570 -10.30 42.18 27.77
C ARG A 570 -9.41 42.92 26.77
N GLU A 571 -8.92 42.27 25.72
CA GLU A 571 -8.43 42.96 24.52
C GLU A 571 -9.55 43.03 23.47
N TYR A 572 -9.50 42.18 22.44
CA TYR A 572 -10.39 42.21 21.29
C TYR A 572 -11.21 40.92 21.13
N GLY A 573 -12.30 40.98 20.38
CA GLY A 573 -13.04 39.77 20.00
C GLY A 573 -12.25 38.89 19.03
N LEU A 574 -11.64 39.49 17.99
CA LEU A 574 -10.79 38.80 17.01
C LEU A 574 -9.60 39.70 16.60
N VAL A 575 -8.40 39.14 16.58
CA VAL A 575 -7.20 39.77 16.01
C VAL A 575 -6.72 38.96 14.81
N VAL A 576 -6.54 39.62 13.67
CA VAL A 576 -5.98 39.04 12.45
C VAL A 576 -4.61 39.66 12.21
N ARG A 577 -3.56 39.06 12.81
CA ARG A 577 -2.16 39.48 12.64
C ARG A 577 -1.59 39.01 11.30
N SER A 578 -1.98 37.81 10.85
CA SER A 578 -1.86 37.37 9.45
C SER A 578 -2.95 36.34 9.11
N SER A 579 -3.36 36.30 7.83
CA SER A 579 -4.35 35.32 7.34
C SER A 579 -4.24 35.11 5.83
N GLY A 580 -4.58 33.91 5.38
CA GLY A 580 -4.96 33.65 3.99
C GLY A 580 -6.33 34.25 3.65
N ALA A 581 -7.02 33.64 2.67
CA ALA A 581 -8.37 34.06 2.26
C ALA A 581 -9.48 33.61 3.25
N SER A 582 -9.34 33.97 4.52
CA SER A 582 -10.20 33.54 5.63
C SER A 582 -11.60 34.17 5.56
N GLU A 583 -12.64 33.37 5.84
CA GLU A 583 -14.04 33.82 5.80
C GLU A 583 -14.58 34.03 7.22
N ILE A 584 -15.01 35.25 7.54
CA ILE A 584 -15.50 35.64 8.86
C ILE A 584 -16.94 36.15 8.71
N ASN A 585 -17.92 35.26 8.92
CA ASN A 585 -19.33 35.53 8.59
C ASN A 585 -20.31 35.32 9.76
N GLY A 586 -21.27 36.23 9.92
CA GLY A 586 -22.41 36.06 10.84
C GLY A 586 -22.08 36.13 12.35
N ASN A 587 -20.85 36.47 12.72
CA ASN A 587 -20.41 36.50 14.12
C ASN A 587 -20.95 37.72 14.87
N GLN A 588 -21.04 37.62 16.19
CA GLN A 588 -21.50 38.69 17.09
C GLN A 588 -20.34 39.11 17.99
N PHE A 589 -19.93 40.38 17.92
CA PHE A 589 -18.86 40.94 18.72
C PHE A 589 -19.42 42.03 19.65
N SER A 590 -19.48 41.78 20.97
CA SER A 590 -20.02 42.76 21.91
C SER A 590 -19.28 42.94 23.23
N GLN A 591 -19.27 44.18 23.73
CA GLN A 591 -18.72 44.55 25.04
C GLN A 591 -17.24 44.17 25.29
N ASN A 592 -16.47 43.91 24.22
CA ASN A 592 -15.02 43.74 24.32
C ASN A 592 -14.36 45.09 24.64
N LEU A 593 -13.31 45.08 25.46
CA LEU A 593 -12.76 46.29 26.08
C LEU A 593 -11.89 47.13 25.13
N LEU A 594 -10.89 46.55 24.45
CA LEU A 594 -10.05 47.32 23.51
C LEU A 594 -10.66 47.40 22.09
N GLY A 595 -11.67 46.59 21.76
CA GLY A 595 -12.43 46.69 20.52
C GLY A 595 -12.98 45.34 20.06
N ALA A 596 -13.69 45.29 18.93
CA ALA A 596 -14.23 44.02 18.45
C ALA A 596 -13.29 43.26 17.50
N VAL A 597 -12.81 43.87 16.42
CA VAL A 597 -11.92 43.22 15.43
C VAL A 597 -10.71 44.10 15.12
N VAL A 598 -9.53 43.49 14.97
CA VAL A 598 -8.28 44.13 14.48
C VAL A 598 -7.79 43.38 13.23
N VAL A 599 -7.37 44.12 12.19
CA VAL A 599 -6.83 43.55 10.94
C VAL A 599 -5.56 44.27 10.52
N THR A 600 -4.47 43.52 10.29
CA THR A 600 -3.20 44.07 9.79
C THR A 600 -3.11 44.10 8.26
N GLN A 601 -2.06 44.74 7.74
CA GLN A 601 -1.68 44.61 6.32
C GLN A 601 -1.46 43.15 5.86
N LYS A 602 -1.01 42.26 6.75
CA LYS A 602 -0.85 40.82 6.46
C LYS A 602 -2.17 40.04 6.57
N GLY A 603 -3.23 40.65 7.13
CA GLY A 603 -4.60 40.14 7.17
C GLY A 603 -5.51 40.64 6.05
N LYS A 604 -5.00 41.40 5.05
CA LYS A 604 -5.81 42.09 4.04
C LYS A 604 -6.69 41.20 3.13
N SER A 605 -6.46 39.88 3.13
CA SER A 605 -7.12 38.92 2.23
C SER A 605 -8.44 38.34 2.79
N ILE A 606 -8.82 38.71 4.02
CA ILE A 606 -10.02 38.17 4.69
C ILE A 606 -11.34 38.70 4.11
N GLN A 607 -12.39 37.90 4.23
CA GLN A 607 -13.77 38.26 3.89
C GLN A 607 -14.62 38.40 5.18
N LEU A 608 -14.67 39.62 5.74
CA LEU A 608 -15.44 39.94 6.95
C LEU A 608 -16.81 40.53 6.58
N SER A 609 -17.88 39.75 6.70
CA SER A 609 -19.24 40.14 6.26
C SER A 609 -20.36 39.57 7.15
N ASN A 610 -21.54 40.19 7.14
CA ASN A 610 -22.72 39.83 7.93
C ASN A 610 -22.51 39.80 9.46
N ASN A 611 -21.40 40.32 9.98
CA ASN A 611 -21.12 40.32 11.42
C ASN A 611 -21.82 41.49 12.12
N ARG A 612 -22.15 41.30 13.40
CA ARG A 612 -22.80 42.30 14.26
C ARG A 612 -21.82 42.82 15.31
N PHE A 613 -21.73 44.14 15.43
CA PHE A 613 -20.85 44.85 16.36
C PHE A 613 -21.70 45.69 17.31
N THR A 614 -21.53 45.54 18.63
CA THR A 614 -22.39 46.23 19.61
C THR A 614 -21.66 46.56 20.91
N LYS A 615 -21.62 47.83 21.32
CA LYS A 615 -21.11 48.26 22.65
C LYS A 615 -19.67 47.87 22.99
N ASN A 616 -18.79 47.69 21.99
CA ASN A 616 -17.34 47.52 22.21
C ASN A 616 -16.72 48.90 22.46
N GLN A 617 -15.84 49.05 23.46
CA GLN A 617 -15.62 50.36 24.09
C GLN A 617 -14.80 51.35 23.23
N VAL A 618 -13.72 50.90 22.58
CA VAL A 618 -12.83 51.78 21.80
C VAL A 618 -13.23 51.88 20.33
N ALA A 619 -13.48 50.74 19.67
CA ALA A 619 -13.80 50.65 18.24
C ALA A 619 -14.54 49.36 17.88
N ALA A 620 -15.29 49.39 16.78
CA ALA A 620 -15.81 48.18 16.15
C ALA A 620 -14.73 47.43 15.37
N LEU A 621 -14.02 48.13 14.48
CA LEU A 621 -13.03 47.56 13.57
C LEU A 621 -11.81 48.47 13.51
N LEU A 622 -10.65 47.96 13.92
CA LEU A 622 -9.35 48.61 13.77
C LEU A 622 -8.64 48.02 12.55
N LEU A 623 -8.18 48.90 11.66
CA LEU A 623 -7.45 48.54 10.45
C LEU A 623 -6.06 49.18 10.48
N ASP A 624 -5.03 48.44 10.06
CA ASP A 624 -3.74 49.04 9.73
C ASP A 624 -3.89 50.05 8.58
N LYS A 625 -3.15 51.16 8.69
CA LYS A 625 -3.01 52.18 7.65
C LYS A 625 -2.78 51.57 6.27
N GLY A 626 -3.69 51.85 5.33
CA GLY A 626 -3.63 51.40 3.93
C GLY A 626 -4.54 50.21 3.58
N LEU A 627 -5.25 49.63 4.55
CA LEU A 627 -6.39 48.76 4.25
C LEU A 627 -7.59 49.62 3.81
N ASP A 628 -8.36 49.13 2.84
CA ASP A 628 -9.59 49.78 2.41
C ASP A 628 -10.74 49.47 3.37
N ALA A 629 -11.41 50.51 3.87
CA ALA A 629 -12.58 50.38 4.73
C ALA A 629 -13.81 49.86 3.96
N ALA A 630 -13.91 50.10 2.65
CA ALA A 630 -15.07 49.72 1.83
C ALA A 630 -15.24 48.18 1.73
N ALA A 631 -14.14 47.42 1.87
CA ALA A 631 -14.16 45.96 1.94
C ALA A 631 -15.00 45.41 3.13
N PHE A 632 -15.31 46.25 4.12
CA PHE A 632 -15.94 45.87 5.38
C PHE A 632 -17.35 46.46 5.58
N GLU A 633 -17.92 47.12 4.58
CA GLU A 633 -19.25 47.77 4.65
C GLU A 633 -20.42 46.79 4.89
N ARG A 634 -20.26 45.51 4.58
CA ARG A 634 -21.31 44.48 4.70
C ARG A 634 -21.52 43.99 6.15
N ASN A 635 -21.40 44.86 7.16
CA ASN A 635 -21.51 44.51 8.58
C ASN A 635 -22.40 45.50 9.34
N ASP A 636 -23.02 45.04 10.44
CA ASP A 636 -24.01 45.81 11.22
C ASP A 636 -23.36 46.39 12.48
N PHE A 637 -23.25 47.72 12.55
CA PHE A 637 -22.53 48.47 13.59
C PHE A 637 -23.50 49.26 14.48
N GLN A 638 -23.59 48.91 15.77
CA GLN A 638 -24.64 49.39 16.68
C GLN A 638 -24.12 49.90 18.04
N ASP A 639 -24.88 50.81 18.65
CA ASP A 639 -24.73 51.37 20.00
C ASP A 639 -23.29 51.73 20.42
N GLY A 640 -22.87 52.97 20.12
CA GLY A 640 -21.67 53.60 20.69
C GLY A 640 -20.33 53.07 20.18
N ALA A 641 -20.32 51.96 19.45
CA ALA A 641 -19.12 51.44 18.81
C ALA A 641 -18.61 52.45 17.76
N LYS A 642 -17.52 53.15 18.07
CA LYS A 642 -16.86 54.07 17.14
C LYS A 642 -16.48 53.33 15.85
N SER A 643 -16.42 54.11 14.77
CA SER A 643 -16.29 53.67 13.37
C SER A 643 -15.17 52.67 13.10
N ILE A 644 -15.08 52.22 11.84
CA ILE A 644 -13.82 51.74 11.30
C ILE A 644 -12.75 52.81 11.56
N GLN A 645 -11.64 52.45 12.20
CA GLN A 645 -10.51 53.36 12.47
C GLN A 645 -9.25 52.83 11.80
N SER A 646 -8.69 53.60 10.88
CA SER A 646 -7.35 53.36 10.34
C SER A 646 -6.30 53.88 11.33
N LYS A 647 -5.57 53.00 12.01
CA LYS A 647 -4.46 53.40 12.89
C LYS A 647 -3.12 53.16 12.18
N ALA A 648 -2.13 54.00 12.45
CA ALA A 648 -0.75 53.70 12.08
C ALA A 648 -0.21 52.66 13.08
N SER A 649 0.44 51.61 12.55
CA SER A 649 1.23 50.60 13.29
C SER A 649 0.60 50.10 14.59
N LEU A 650 -0.28 49.09 14.50
CA LEU A 650 -0.83 48.41 15.69
C LEU A 650 -0.06 47.14 16.10
N LEU A 651 0.63 46.47 15.18
CA LEU A 651 1.06 45.07 15.35
C LEU A 651 2.43 44.75 14.70
N GLU A 652 3.36 45.71 14.63
CA GLU A 652 4.74 45.41 14.23
C GLU A 652 5.55 44.83 15.41
N GLU A 653 6.18 43.69 15.15
CA GLU A 653 7.19 42.98 15.96
C GLU A 653 6.84 42.58 17.40
N LYS A 654 6.15 41.43 17.55
CA LYS A 654 6.47 40.42 18.57
C LYS A 654 6.50 39.02 17.96
N SER A 655 7.71 38.56 17.63
CA SER A 655 7.98 37.16 17.25
C SER A 655 9.23 36.65 17.98
N GLN A 656 9.04 36.27 19.24
CA GLN A 656 9.90 35.43 20.07
C GLN A 656 9.03 34.88 21.20
#